data_AF-A0A0E2B7K8-F1
#
_entry.id   AF-A0A0E2B7K8-F1
#
_cell.length_a   1.000
_cell.length_b   1.000
_cell.length_c   1.000
_cell.angle_alpha   90.00
_cell.angle_beta   90.00
_cell.angle_gamma   90.00
#
_symmetry.space_group_name_H-M   'P 1'
#
loop_
_entity.id
_entity.type
_entity.pdbx_description
1 polymer ?
#
loop_
_entity_poly.entity_id
_entity_poly.type
_entity_poly.pdbx_seq_one_letter_code
_entity_poly.pdbx_strand_id
1 'polypeptide(L)'
;MRFLLLCIIFLFHYSLMAESLSPVSGKISQLQKDTSLSLFVYYFSDKSDENFRERIFARDSSLPFQNIPAQVFSLGFTNNTAWFYTPLKNDTEKDYRGKFEIFNPYLEEVDIFYRYGPRDSIHEILAGTNRVYEKSFPALDFYLSPGEEIQIVCKIKSGTPMRIPIVLESEEKYDFTKLSRSILFGLTLGFGIAMGLYNFSLYMFFRTRSYLYYFIMILFSTVYLTSWDGLVSPLFKPNYGRYYLPFILILFYTSALFLFLFSMEFLYPEKKEKYVKIIMFLYVIVNLLLMPFSVFYPTQLNRVSYYLGLVNNLIIVYFCILRIRDGFKSAKNFLIIHLVFPIAGVLTNLSAFGAISIDYLSLHLLKLAFISQSVLFSVMLVQRIKELEFRLKDGLQSEIHKNIVLLKKEIQQRRETEWELIQAKEVAEKASKVKSSFLANMSHEIRTPMNGVLGMVQLLGTTKLNDEQKEYVEVLSVSAKSLLQIINDILDFSKIEAGKVILEREVFSIRSVLDEIHDLLFPLAKQKEIDFRLEGKSEIQEYVYGDPLRLRQILWNLAGNGIKFTNRGEVVLKVAQKNISKDGVSIEFTVMDSGIGIPLEKQKQVFEAFSQNDTSTARKFGGSGLGLSITKQLVELQGGVLKLESKEGKGSKFTFTIDYDIPSILEIEKILEAEKTKDLEKSFQDVVSKSARILVAEDNETNCLLIERALKKLGYDPTVVHNGREVIERMQLETFDIILMDIHMPEVDGIEATKWIRSKNQNSKFPIIIALTADAIESSREKYISKGMNDCLTKPLDLPILKSTLDLWSNRVDVSHWKL
;
A
#
# COMPACT_ATOMS: atom_id res chain seq x y z
N MET A 1 35.72 -37.59 16.72
CA MET A 1 36.95 -38.43 16.75
C MET A 1 36.90 -39.53 17.80
N ARG A 2 36.70 -39.26 19.10
CA ARG A 2 36.69 -40.32 20.14
C ARG A 2 35.61 -41.40 19.95
N PHE A 3 34.42 -41.03 19.45
CA PHE A 3 33.35 -41.99 19.09
C PHE A 3 33.72 -42.86 17.88
N LEU A 4 34.41 -42.28 16.89
CA LEU A 4 34.89 -42.98 15.70
C LEU A 4 36.02 -43.98 16.05
N LEU A 5 36.90 -43.61 16.99
CA LEU A 5 37.93 -44.49 17.53
C LEU A 5 37.33 -45.66 18.32
N LEU A 6 36.28 -45.40 19.11
CA LEU A 6 35.51 -46.43 19.83
C LEU A 6 34.79 -47.41 18.88
N CYS A 7 34.21 -46.91 17.78
CA CYS A 7 33.64 -47.76 16.73
C CYS A 7 34.73 -48.62 16.06
N ILE A 8 35.90 -48.05 15.75
CA ILE A 8 37.01 -48.81 15.13
C ILE A 8 37.53 -49.91 16.08
N ILE A 9 37.59 -49.67 17.39
CA ILE A 9 38.04 -50.69 18.36
C ILE A 9 37.01 -51.82 18.51
N PHE A 10 35.71 -51.52 18.46
CA PHE A 10 34.64 -52.52 18.47
C PHE A 10 34.50 -53.30 17.14
N LEU A 11 34.99 -52.73 16.02
CA LEU A 11 34.85 -53.31 14.68
C LEU A 11 35.92 -54.37 14.34
N PHE A 12 37.01 -54.46 15.11
CA PHE A 12 38.19 -55.25 14.74
C PHE A 12 38.50 -56.42 15.69
N HIS A 13 37.52 -57.26 16.02
CA HIS A 13 37.80 -58.62 16.50
C HIS A 13 37.89 -59.58 15.30
N TYR A 14 38.98 -59.50 14.55
CA TYR A 14 39.21 -60.34 13.37
C TYR A 14 39.89 -61.65 13.78
N SER A 15 39.13 -62.74 13.75
CA SER A 15 39.71 -64.10 13.73
C SER A 15 39.85 -64.53 12.27
N LEU A 16 41.08 -64.71 11.81
CA LEU A 16 41.43 -64.89 10.40
C LEU A 16 41.82 -66.33 10.03
N MET A 17 41.90 -67.27 10.97
CA MET A 17 42.38 -68.62 10.67
C MET A 17 41.51 -69.68 11.36
N ALA A 18 41.04 -70.65 10.57
CA ALA A 18 40.49 -71.90 11.07
C ALA A 18 41.67 -72.83 11.42
N GLU A 19 41.72 -73.35 12.64
CA GLU A 19 42.69 -74.37 13.03
C GLU A 19 42.12 -75.77 12.74
N SER A 20 42.94 -76.66 12.18
CA SER A 20 42.59 -78.07 12.02
C SER A 20 42.79 -78.77 13.36
N LEU A 21 41.70 -79.26 13.94
CA LEU A 21 41.69 -79.92 15.25
C LEU A 21 40.92 -81.24 15.14
N SER A 22 41.31 -82.21 15.96
CA SER A 22 40.51 -83.43 16.11
C SER A 22 39.16 -83.09 16.74
N PRO A 23 38.05 -83.71 16.30
CA PRO A 23 36.73 -83.38 16.83
C PRO A 23 36.60 -83.82 18.28
N VAL A 24 36.50 -82.85 19.19
CA VAL A 24 36.22 -83.08 20.61
C VAL A 24 34.80 -82.64 20.90
N SER A 25 34.04 -83.45 21.63
CA SER A 25 32.69 -83.08 22.06
C SER A 25 32.76 -81.82 22.93
N GLY A 26 32.07 -80.77 22.52
CA GLY A 26 31.95 -79.54 23.30
C GLY A 26 31.27 -79.82 24.63
N LYS A 27 31.80 -79.22 25.70
CA LYS A 27 31.29 -79.40 27.05
C LYS A 27 30.24 -78.34 27.38
N ILE A 28 29.11 -78.73 27.94
CA ILE A 28 28.08 -77.78 28.39
C ILE A 28 28.64 -76.80 29.43
N SER A 29 29.52 -77.24 30.32
CA SER A 29 30.18 -76.36 31.30
C SER A 29 31.01 -75.24 30.64
N GLN A 30 31.59 -75.52 29.46
CA GLN A 30 32.32 -74.53 28.66
C GLN A 30 31.36 -73.62 27.91
N LEU A 31 30.29 -74.17 27.33
CA LEU A 31 29.26 -73.40 26.64
C LEU A 31 28.57 -72.36 27.56
N GLN A 32 28.43 -72.69 28.85
CA GLN A 32 27.88 -71.76 29.86
C GLN A 32 28.88 -70.67 30.28
N LYS A 33 30.19 -70.92 30.17
CA LYS A 33 31.26 -69.98 30.56
C LYS A 33 31.73 -69.08 29.41
N ASP A 34 31.99 -69.68 28.25
CA ASP A 34 32.46 -68.98 27.06
C ASP A 34 31.28 -68.54 26.20
N THR A 35 31.31 -67.28 25.78
CA THR A 35 30.29 -66.75 24.86
C THR A 35 30.49 -67.19 23.41
N SER A 36 31.64 -67.79 23.04
CA SER A 36 31.94 -68.18 21.66
C SER A 36 31.87 -69.69 21.42
N LEU A 37 30.94 -70.08 20.55
CA LEU A 37 30.69 -71.44 20.08
C LEU A 37 31.70 -71.94 19.03
N SER A 38 32.56 -71.05 18.56
CA SER A 38 33.36 -71.24 17.35
C SER A 38 34.34 -72.42 17.45
N LEU A 39 34.73 -72.79 18.67
CA LEU A 39 35.66 -73.89 18.95
C LEU A 39 35.05 -75.30 18.86
N PHE A 40 33.72 -75.42 18.85
CA PHE A 40 33.01 -76.72 18.86
C PHE A 40 32.14 -76.97 17.63
N VAL A 41 32.17 -76.03 16.68
CA VAL A 41 31.45 -76.14 15.41
C VAL A 41 32.47 -76.36 14.31
N TYR A 42 32.40 -77.55 13.71
CA TYR A 42 33.27 -77.97 12.62
C TYR A 42 32.58 -77.73 11.27
N TYR A 43 33.36 -77.35 10.27
CA TYR A 43 32.91 -76.95 8.94
C TYR A 43 33.52 -77.83 7.84
N PHE A 44 32.72 -78.11 6.80
CA PHE A 44 33.17 -78.76 5.57
C PHE A 44 32.60 -78.09 4.31
N SER A 45 33.44 -77.98 3.28
CA SER A 45 33.08 -77.47 1.96
C SER A 45 33.29 -78.53 0.88
N ASP A 46 32.25 -78.81 0.08
CA ASP A 46 32.26 -79.58 -1.19
C ASP A 46 31.93 -81.11 -1.15
N LYS A 47 31.69 -81.66 -2.36
CA LYS A 47 30.82 -82.79 -2.76
C LYS A 47 30.91 -84.05 -1.90
N SER A 48 29.91 -84.15 -1.05
CA SER A 48 29.47 -85.31 -0.29
C SER A 48 28.98 -86.44 -1.19
N ASP A 49 29.67 -87.58 -1.12
CA ASP A 49 29.14 -88.92 -1.43
C ASP A 49 27.81 -89.16 -0.68
N GLU A 50 26.95 -90.08 -1.14
CA GLU A 50 25.62 -90.36 -0.53
C GLU A 50 25.74 -90.66 0.98
N ASN A 51 26.88 -91.19 1.41
CA ASN A 51 27.18 -91.54 2.80
C ASN A 51 27.87 -90.44 3.62
N PHE A 52 28.05 -89.21 3.12
CA PHE A 52 28.83 -88.18 3.82
C PHE A 52 28.26 -87.80 5.19
N ARG A 53 26.93 -87.73 5.31
CA ARG A 53 26.25 -87.51 6.60
C ARG A 53 26.62 -88.59 7.61
N GLU A 54 26.57 -89.86 7.19
CA GLU A 54 26.91 -91.00 8.05
C GLU A 54 28.40 -90.99 8.44
N ARG A 55 29.29 -90.58 7.53
CA ARG A 55 30.73 -90.42 7.81
C ARG A 55 31.01 -89.32 8.84
N ILE A 56 30.27 -88.20 8.79
CA ILE A 56 30.36 -87.14 9.81
C ILE A 56 29.94 -87.70 11.19
N PHE A 57 28.79 -88.38 11.25
CA PHE A 57 28.33 -89.00 12.49
C PHE A 57 29.29 -90.08 13.00
N ALA A 58 29.92 -90.85 12.11
CA ALA A 58 30.93 -91.85 12.46
C ALA A 58 32.28 -91.27 12.91
N ARG A 59 32.47 -89.93 12.83
CA ARG A 59 33.75 -89.25 13.08
C ARG A 59 34.91 -89.86 12.29
N ASP A 60 34.66 -90.11 11.00
CA ASP A 60 35.65 -90.64 10.08
C ASP A 60 36.93 -89.78 10.09
N SER A 61 38.06 -90.37 10.47
CA SER A 61 39.35 -89.69 10.61
C SER A 61 39.91 -89.15 9.29
N SER A 62 39.35 -89.56 8.15
CA SER A 62 39.72 -89.01 6.83
C SER A 62 39.07 -87.66 6.52
N LEU A 63 38.09 -87.22 7.31
CA LEU A 63 37.41 -85.94 7.12
C LEU A 63 38.20 -84.78 7.77
N PRO A 64 38.38 -83.64 7.07
CA PRO A 64 39.10 -82.49 7.61
C PRO A 64 38.18 -81.63 8.50
N PHE A 65 38.14 -81.93 9.80
CA PHE A 65 37.40 -81.13 10.78
C PHE A 65 38.06 -79.76 11.00
N GLN A 66 37.45 -78.69 10.46
CA GLN A 66 37.93 -77.31 10.61
C GLN A 66 36.99 -76.52 11.52
N ASN A 67 37.52 -75.88 12.57
CA ASN A 67 36.69 -75.02 13.43
C ASN A 67 36.30 -73.73 12.71
N ILE A 68 35.09 -73.23 12.99
CA ILE A 68 34.70 -71.90 12.50
C ILE A 68 35.49 -70.81 13.25
N PRO A 69 35.93 -69.74 12.59
CA PRO A 69 36.72 -68.67 13.22
C PRO A 69 35.86 -67.69 14.04
N ALA A 70 34.54 -67.64 13.83
CA ALA A 70 33.63 -66.71 14.50
C ALA A 70 32.18 -67.22 14.50
N GLN A 71 31.32 -66.63 15.35
CA GLN A 71 29.89 -66.94 15.42
C GLN A 71 29.12 -66.65 14.10
N VAL A 72 29.53 -65.62 13.36
CA VAL A 72 29.00 -65.32 12.03
C VAL A 72 30.07 -65.66 11.00
N PHE A 73 30.14 -66.94 10.67
CA PHE A 73 31.06 -67.44 9.65
C PHE A 73 30.53 -67.15 8.25
N SER A 74 31.41 -66.76 7.34
CA SER A 74 31.03 -66.46 5.96
C SER A 74 31.93 -67.17 4.97
N LEU A 75 31.30 -67.91 4.06
CA LEU A 75 31.95 -68.60 2.94
C LEU A 75 31.88 -67.79 1.64
N GLY A 76 31.38 -66.57 1.73
CA GLY A 76 31.16 -65.72 0.57
C GLY A 76 30.07 -66.26 -0.35
N PHE A 77 30.18 -65.92 -1.63
CA PHE A 77 29.30 -66.46 -2.66
C PHE A 77 29.86 -67.79 -3.18
N THR A 78 29.21 -68.90 -2.81
CA THR A 78 29.57 -70.24 -3.28
C THR A 78 28.33 -71.04 -3.66
N ASN A 79 28.48 -71.96 -4.61
CA ASN A 79 27.44 -72.93 -4.97
C ASN A 79 27.65 -74.27 -4.24
N ASN A 80 28.72 -74.39 -3.45
CA ASN A 80 29.06 -75.61 -2.74
C ASN A 80 28.07 -75.85 -1.60
N THR A 81 27.88 -77.12 -1.24
CA THR A 81 27.13 -77.46 -0.02
C THR A 81 28.04 -77.27 1.19
N ALA A 82 27.56 -76.53 2.19
CA ALA A 82 28.24 -76.30 3.45
C ALA A 82 27.68 -77.27 4.49
N TRP A 83 28.56 -78.02 5.16
CA TRP A 83 28.19 -78.89 6.27
C TRP A 83 28.77 -78.37 7.58
N PHE A 84 27.95 -78.35 8.62
CA PHE A 84 28.35 -77.96 9.97
C PHE A 84 28.10 -79.12 10.92
N TYR A 85 29.07 -79.44 11.77
CA TYR A 85 28.97 -80.50 12.77
C TYR A 85 29.23 -79.94 14.15
N THR A 86 28.30 -80.19 15.08
CA THR A 86 28.37 -79.70 16.45
C THR A 86 28.08 -80.84 17.43
N PRO A 87 29.11 -81.51 17.98
CA PRO A 87 28.95 -82.48 19.05
C PRO A 87 28.94 -81.79 20.42
N LEU A 88 27.93 -82.07 21.24
CA LEU A 88 27.80 -81.52 22.59
C LEU A 88 27.55 -82.62 23.61
N LYS A 89 28.30 -82.59 24.72
CA LYS A 89 28.12 -83.48 25.85
C LYS A 89 27.82 -82.69 27.12
N ASN A 90 26.79 -83.10 27.86
CA ASN A 90 26.51 -82.53 29.17
C ASN A 90 27.46 -83.13 30.21
N ASP A 91 28.49 -82.36 30.56
CA ASP A 91 29.46 -82.69 31.61
C ASP A 91 29.11 -82.08 32.97
N THR A 92 27.92 -81.48 33.10
CA THR A 92 27.43 -80.89 34.35
C THR A 92 26.53 -81.87 35.10
N GLU A 93 26.31 -81.61 36.39
CA GLU A 93 25.42 -82.42 37.25
C GLU A 93 23.92 -82.09 37.07
N LYS A 94 23.58 -81.13 36.19
CA LYS A 94 22.20 -80.67 35.97
C LYS A 94 21.74 -80.94 34.55
N ASP A 95 20.44 -81.10 34.38
CA ASP A 95 19.82 -81.15 33.07
C ASP A 95 20.05 -79.84 32.30
N TYR A 96 20.30 -79.95 31.00
CA TYR A 96 20.55 -78.80 30.12
C TYR A 96 19.49 -78.72 29.02
N ARG A 97 18.85 -77.55 28.92
CA ARG A 97 17.94 -77.19 27.83
C ARG A 97 18.64 -76.23 26.89
N GLY A 98 18.82 -76.66 25.65
CA GLY A 98 19.52 -75.90 24.63
C GLY A 98 18.64 -75.55 23.42
N LYS A 99 19.01 -74.46 22.77
CA LYS A 99 18.43 -73.97 21.52
C LYS A 99 19.53 -73.88 20.48
N PHE A 100 19.32 -74.51 19.33
CA PHE A 100 20.15 -74.36 18.14
C PHE A 100 19.32 -73.64 17.06
N GLU A 101 19.82 -72.55 16.49
CA GLU A 101 19.12 -71.76 15.47
C GLU A 101 20.10 -71.20 14.43
N ILE A 102 19.68 -71.19 13.16
CA ILE A 102 20.41 -70.55 12.07
C ILE A 102 19.69 -69.25 11.69
N PHE A 103 20.27 -68.11 12.07
CA PHE A 103 19.63 -66.80 11.95
C PHE A 103 19.87 -66.13 10.58
N ASN A 104 19.50 -66.80 9.49
CA ASN A 104 19.59 -66.22 8.15
C ASN A 104 18.35 -66.60 7.32
N PRO A 105 17.45 -65.65 7.02
CA PRO A 105 16.23 -65.94 6.27
C PRO A 105 16.47 -66.09 4.76
N TYR A 106 17.69 -65.91 4.25
CA TYR A 106 18.04 -66.02 2.83
C TYR A 106 18.52 -67.41 2.41
N LEU A 107 18.73 -68.31 3.37
CA LEU A 107 19.20 -69.66 3.07
C LEU A 107 18.07 -70.45 2.40
N GLU A 108 18.35 -70.93 1.19
CA GLU A 108 17.36 -71.58 0.32
C GLU A 108 16.98 -72.95 0.86
N GLU A 109 18.00 -73.74 1.21
CA GLU A 109 17.88 -75.07 1.78
C GLU A 109 18.75 -75.17 3.04
N VAL A 110 18.13 -75.56 4.15
CA VAL A 110 18.77 -75.78 5.45
C VAL A 110 18.20 -77.06 6.05
N ASP A 111 18.97 -78.14 5.99
CA ASP A 111 18.56 -79.42 6.58
C ASP A 111 19.34 -79.62 7.89
N ILE A 112 18.63 -79.81 9.01
CA ILE A 112 19.22 -80.08 10.32
C ILE A 112 18.99 -81.55 10.66
N PHE A 113 20.07 -82.30 10.84
CA PHE A 113 20.07 -83.69 11.29
C PHE A 113 20.62 -83.77 12.71
N TYR A 114 20.01 -84.58 13.57
CA TYR A 114 20.52 -84.76 14.94
C TYR A 114 20.27 -86.17 15.47
N ARG A 115 21.11 -86.60 16.44
CA ARG A 115 20.97 -87.88 17.16
C ARG A 115 21.44 -87.76 18.60
N TYR A 116 20.83 -88.49 19.54
CA TYR A 116 21.29 -88.58 20.92
C TYR A 116 22.15 -89.83 21.15
N GLY A 117 23.43 -89.65 21.46
CA GLY A 117 24.37 -90.76 21.64
C GLY A 117 24.59 -91.63 20.37
N PRO A 118 25.30 -92.77 20.49
CA PRO A 118 25.75 -93.56 19.35
C PRO A 118 24.74 -94.58 18.79
N ARG A 119 23.65 -94.87 19.50
CA ARG A 119 22.66 -95.92 19.13
C ARG A 119 21.26 -95.39 18.80
N ASP A 120 21.05 -94.08 18.89
CA ASP A 120 19.76 -93.46 18.60
C ASP A 120 19.57 -93.20 17.09
N SER A 121 18.31 -93.14 16.67
CA SER A 121 17.95 -92.84 15.27
C SER A 121 18.29 -91.40 14.89
N ILE A 122 18.65 -91.17 13.63
CA ILE A 122 18.88 -89.82 13.12
C ILE A 122 17.52 -89.17 12.85
N HIS A 123 17.27 -88.05 13.52
CA HIS A 123 16.12 -87.19 13.26
C HIS A 123 16.49 -86.09 12.27
N GLU A 124 15.50 -85.60 11.50
CA GLU A 124 15.70 -84.55 10.50
C GLU A 124 14.66 -83.43 10.59
N ILE A 125 15.10 -82.21 10.30
CA ILE A 125 14.28 -81.01 10.14
C ILE A 125 14.65 -80.36 8.82
N LEU A 126 13.74 -80.37 7.86
CA LEU A 126 13.92 -79.74 6.54
C LEU A 126 13.42 -78.29 6.61
N ALA A 127 14.33 -77.32 6.46
CA ALA A 127 14.04 -75.90 6.61
C ALA A 127 14.70 -75.06 5.51
N GLY A 128 14.52 -73.73 5.57
CA GLY A 128 14.96 -72.78 4.53
C GLY A 128 13.78 -72.15 3.79
N THR A 129 14.07 -71.24 2.85
CA THR A 129 13.01 -70.52 2.12
C THR A 129 12.24 -71.40 1.15
N ASN A 130 12.88 -72.45 0.61
CA ASN A 130 12.29 -73.34 -0.41
C ASN A 130 11.77 -74.66 0.20
N ARG A 131 11.72 -74.79 1.54
CA ARG A 131 11.24 -75.98 2.24
C ARG A 131 9.95 -75.69 3.01
N VAL A 132 9.21 -76.75 3.35
CA VAL A 132 8.01 -76.67 4.18
C VAL A 132 8.43 -76.63 5.65
N TYR A 133 8.47 -75.43 6.22
CA TYR A 133 8.94 -75.21 7.58
C TYR A 133 8.23 -74.03 8.25
N GLU A 134 7.58 -74.29 9.38
CA GLU A 134 6.65 -73.35 10.04
C GLU A 134 7.35 -72.18 10.75
N LYS A 135 8.54 -72.39 11.31
CA LYS A 135 9.26 -71.32 12.03
C LYS A 135 9.93 -70.34 11.05
N SER A 136 10.11 -69.10 11.48
CA SER A 136 10.81 -68.06 10.69
C SER A 136 12.26 -68.43 10.39
N PHE A 137 12.94 -69.09 11.34
CA PHE A 137 14.33 -69.51 11.23
C PHE A 137 14.47 -71.02 11.51
N PRO A 138 15.34 -71.74 10.77
CA PRO A 138 15.69 -73.11 11.10
C PRO A 138 16.19 -73.22 12.53
N ALA A 139 15.52 -74.04 13.35
CA ALA A 139 15.79 -74.15 14.78
C ALA A 139 15.49 -75.55 15.31
N LEU A 140 16.28 -76.00 16.28
CA LEU A 140 16.19 -77.25 17.00
C LEU A 140 16.21 -76.97 18.51
N ASP A 141 15.18 -77.42 19.20
CA ASP A 141 15.11 -77.43 20.65
C ASP A 141 15.65 -78.80 21.13
N PHE A 142 16.62 -78.82 22.05
CA PHE A 142 17.22 -80.07 22.52
C PHE A 142 17.40 -80.12 24.04
N TYR A 143 17.50 -81.33 24.56
CA TYR A 143 17.59 -81.61 25.99
C TYR A 143 18.69 -82.63 26.26
N LEU A 144 19.54 -82.38 27.27
CA LEU A 144 20.62 -83.29 27.66
C LEU A 144 20.62 -83.52 29.17
N SER A 145 20.45 -84.77 29.58
CA SER A 145 20.67 -85.20 30.96
C SER A 145 22.18 -85.30 31.26
N PRO A 146 22.61 -85.30 32.53
CA PRO A 146 24.02 -85.47 32.90
C PRO A 146 24.66 -86.68 32.22
N GLY A 147 25.76 -86.46 31.50
CA GLY A 147 26.51 -87.49 30.77
C GLY A 147 26.02 -87.78 29.35
N GLU A 148 24.82 -87.31 28.95
CA GLU A 148 24.28 -87.50 27.59
C GLU A 148 25.01 -86.62 26.56
N GLU A 149 24.96 -87.05 25.30
CA GLU A 149 25.58 -86.37 24.16
C GLU A 149 24.57 -86.22 23.02
N ILE A 150 24.56 -85.05 22.37
CA ILE A 150 23.86 -84.81 21.11
C ILE A 150 24.86 -84.48 20.03
N GLN A 151 24.60 -84.96 18.82
CA GLN A 151 25.36 -84.62 17.63
C GLN A 151 24.44 -83.95 16.63
N ILE A 152 24.74 -82.70 16.28
CA ILE A 152 23.95 -81.90 15.34
C ILE A 152 24.76 -81.72 14.06
N VAL A 153 24.16 -82.05 12.92
CA VAL A 153 24.72 -81.86 11.58
C VAL A 153 23.79 -80.95 10.79
N CYS A 154 24.29 -79.84 10.26
CA CYS A 154 23.52 -78.94 9.40
C CYS A 154 24.08 -78.91 7.99
N LYS A 155 23.22 -79.16 7.02
CA LYS A 155 23.53 -79.05 5.59
C LYS A 155 22.88 -77.79 5.05
N ILE A 156 23.68 -76.89 4.49
CA ILE A 156 23.23 -75.59 4.00
C ILE A 156 23.61 -75.45 2.53
N LYS A 157 22.63 -75.03 1.72
CA LYS A 157 22.82 -74.70 0.31
C LYS A 157 22.05 -73.42 -0.02
N SER A 158 22.72 -72.48 -0.69
CA SER A 158 22.14 -71.19 -1.08
C SER A 158 22.95 -70.57 -2.22
N GLY A 159 22.28 -69.89 -3.16
CA GLY A 159 22.94 -69.07 -4.18
C GLY A 159 23.23 -67.62 -3.73
N THR A 160 22.98 -67.31 -2.47
CA THR A 160 23.26 -66.01 -1.83
C THR A 160 24.54 -66.08 -0.98
N PRO A 161 25.08 -64.95 -0.46
CA PRO A 161 26.19 -65.00 0.48
C PRO A 161 25.92 -65.98 1.61
N MET A 162 26.75 -67.03 1.71
CA MET A 162 26.70 -68.02 2.78
C MET A 162 27.32 -67.44 4.06
N ARG A 163 26.65 -66.42 4.60
CA ARG A 163 26.93 -65.86 5.92
C ARG A 163 25.99 -66.52 6.91
N ILE A 164 26.51 -67.36 7.79
CA ILE A 164 25.71 -68.30 8.59
C ILE A 164 25.92 -67.95 10.06
N PRO A 165 25.05 -67.10 10.64
CA PRO A 165 25.03 -66.84 12.08
C PRO A 165 24.40 -68.04 12.79
N ILE A 166 25.23 -68.85 13.44
CA ILE A 166 24.79 -70.02 14.22
C ILE A 166 24.62 -69.59 15.67
N VAL A 167 23.43 -69.78 16.21
CA VAL A 167 23.09 -69.51 17.62
C VAL A 167 22.89 -70.85 18.31
N LEU A 168 23.74 -71.15 19.30
CA LEU A 168 23.63 -72.35 20.11
C LEU A 168 23.78 -71.98 21.59
N GLU A 169 22.67 -71.86 22.30
CA GLU A 169 22.65 -71.25 23.63
C GLU A 169 21.74 -72.04 24.57
N SER A 170 21.88 -71.82 25.87
CA SER A 170 20.88 -72.28 26.85
C SER A 170 19.55 -71.59 26.57
N GLU A 171 18.43 -72.23 26.89
CA GLU A 171 17.09 -71.66 26.70
C GLU A 171 16.96 -70.23 27.26
N GLU A 172 17.43 -69.97 28.48
CA GLU A 172 17.38 -68.64 29.11
C GLU A 172 18.15 -67.56 28.33
N LYS A 173 19.39 -67.87 27.93
CA LYS A 173 20.23 -66.96 27.13
C LYS A 173 19.66 -66.74 25.73
N TYR A 174 19.12 -67.79 25.10
CA TYR A 174 18.48 -67.68 23.80
C TYR A 174 17.28 -66.73 23.84
N ASP A 175 16.45 -66.81 24.88
CA ASP A 175 15.32 -65.90 25.06
C ASP A 175 15.78 -64.44 25.22
N PHE A 176 16.87 -64.21 25.94
CA PHE A 176 17.49 -62.88 26.03
C PHE A 176 18.04 -62.39 24.67
N THR A 177 18.73 -63.25 23.93
CA THR A 177 19.25 -62.95 22.58
C THR A 177 18.10 -62.66 21.61
N LYS A 178 17.00 -63.42 21.69
CA LYS A 178 15.78 -63.21 20.89
C LYS A 178 15.08 -61.90 21.25
N LEU A 179 14.94 -61.59 22.54
CA LEU A 179 14.40 -60.31 22.99
C LEU A 179 15.24 -59.13 22.47
N SER A 180 16.57 -59.22 22.59
CA SER A 180 17.50 -58.20 22.10
C SER A 180 17.34 -57.97 20.59
N ARG A 181 17.17 -59.04 19.81
CA ARG A 181 16.85 -58.96 18.37
C ARG A 181 15.53 -58.27 18.11
N SER A 182 14.47 -58.67 18.82
CA SER A 182 13.15 -58.08 18.68
C SER A 182 13.14 -56.60 19.03
N ILE A 183 13.91 -56.18 20.03
CA ILE A 183 14.10 -54.75 20.36
C ILE A 183 14.74 -54.02 19.19
N LEU A 184 15.86 -54.52 18.65
CA LEU A 184 16.54 -53.84 17.54
C LEU A 184 15.69 -53.80 16.27
N PHE A 185 14.99 -54.89 15.98
CA PHE A 185 14.00 -54.97 14.91
C PHE A 185 12.90 -53.93 15.09
N GLY A 186 12.29 -53.87 16.28
CA GLY A 186 11.25 -52.92 16.64
C GLY A 186 11.71 -51.47 16.58
N LEU A 187 12.95 -51.19 17.04
CA LEU A 187 13.58 -49.89 16.91
C LEU A 187 13.78 -49.51 15.44
N THR A 188 14.30 -50.40 14.61
CA THR A 188 14.53 -50.13 13.18
C THR A 188 13.21 -49.86 12.46
N LEU A 189 12.20 -50.71 12.68
CA LEU A 189 10.89 -50.58 12.06
C LEU A 189 10.16 -49.33 12.54
N GLY A 190 10.05 -49.15 13.86
CA GLY A 190 9.36 -48.03 14.47
C GLY A 190 10.01 -46.69 14.11
N PHE A 191 11.34 -46.62 14.15
CA PHE A 191 12.08 -45.44 13.72
C PHE A 191 11.90 -45.16 12.23
N GLY A 192 11.96 -46.19 11.38
CA GLY A 192 11.70 -46.06 9.95
C GLY A 192 10.30 -45.53 9.64
N ILE A 193 9.27 -46.02 10.34
CA ILE A 193 7.88 -45.53 10.22
C ILE A 193 7.78 -44.07 10.71
N ALA A 194 8.31 -43.78 11.90
CA ALA A 194 8.26 -42.44 12.49
C ALA A 194 8.96 -41.40 11.60
N MET A 195 10.17 -41.71 11.12
CA MET A 195 10.90 -40.85 10.19
C MET A 195 10.23 -40.76 8.83
N GLY A 196 9.64 -41.85 8.34
CA GLY A 196 8.86 -41.84 7.11
C GLY A 196 7.69 -40.87 7.21
N LEU A 197 6.85 -41.00 8.24
CA LEU A 197 5.70 -40.13 8.50
C LEU A 197 6.13 -38.67 8.73
N TYR A 198 7.21 -38.44 9.48
CA TYR A 198 7.78 -37.11 9.70
C TYR A 198 8.18 -36.44 8.38
N ASN A 199 8.97 -37.11 7.55
CA ASN A 199 9.43 -36.54 6.28
C ASN A 199 8.29 -36.44 5.25
N PHE A 200 7.30 -37.33 5.27
CA PHE A 200 6.09 -37.19 4.47
C PHE A 200 5.27 -35.97 4.89
N SER A 201 5.15 -35.71 6.19
CA SER A 201 4.47 -34.52 6.72
C SER A 201 5.20 -33.24 6.29
N LEU A 202 6.55 -33.22 6.36
CA LEU A 202 7.35 -32.12 5.83
C LEU A 202 7.17 -31.94 4.32
N TYR A 203 7.05 -33.03 3.55
CA TYR A 203 6.72 -32.94 2.13
C TYR A 203 5.34 -32.31 1.90
N MET A 204 4.33 -32.69 2.68
CA MET A 204 2.98 -32.13 2.55
C MET A 204 2.95 -30.62 2.82
N PHE A 205 3.77 -30.15 3.77
CA PHE A 205 3.89 -28.75 4.13
C PHE A 205 4.73 -27.94 3.12
N PHE A 206 5.96 -28.39 2.82
CA PHE A 206 6.92 -27.64 2.01
C PHE A 206 6.84 -27.94 0.51
N ARG A 207 6.23 -29.06 0.11
CA ARG A 207 6.09 -29.54 -1.28
C ARG A 207 7.41 -29.67 -2.07
N THR A 208 8.55 -29.77 -1.38
CA THR A 208 9.85 -29.95 -2.05
C THR A 208 10.13 -31.41 -2.36
N ARG A 209 10.64 -31.69 -3.57
CA ARG A 209 10.91 -33.06 -4.07
C ARG A 209 11.91 -33.84 -3.21
N SER A 210 12.84 -33.14 -2.55
CA SER A 210 13.83 -33.75 -1.66
C SER A 210 13.20 -34.54 -0.52
N TYR A 211 12.12 -34.03 0.11
CA TYR A 211 11.43 -34.77 1.18
C TYR A 211 10.69 -35.99 0.64
N LEU A 212 10.09 -35.90 -0.55
CA LEU A 212 9.41 -37.02 -1.16
C LEU A 212 10.38 -38.15 -1.49
N TYR A 213 11.52 -37.82 -2.13
CA TYR A 213 12.55 -38.82 -2.43
C TYR A 213 13.12 -39.43 -1.16
N TYR A 214 13.33 -38.61 -0.14
CA TYR A 214 13.86 -39.09 1.13
C TYR A 214 12.86 -39.98 1.90
N PHE A 215 11.58 -39.62 1.91
CA PHE A 215 10.51 -40.46 2.46
C PHE A 215 10.48 -41.84 1.79
N ILE A 216 10.48 -41.89 0.45
CA ILE A 216 10.47 -43.14 -0.30
C ILE A 216 11.73 -43.95 0.02
N MET A 217 12.90 -43.30 0.05
CA MET A 217 14.14 -43.96 0.46
C MET A 217 14.02 -44.61 1.84
N ILE A 218 13.54 -43.88 2.87
CA ILE A 218 13.38 -44.41 4.23
C ILE A 218 12.42 -45.59 4.25
N LEU A 219 11.28 -45.48 3.58
CA LEU A 219 10.27 -46.53 3.52
C LEU A 219 10.86 -47.84 2.98
N PHE A 220 11.49 -47.78 1.80
CA PHE A 220 12.06 -48.96 1.15
C PHE A 220 13.30 -49.50 1.88
N SER A 221 14.18 -48.62 2.41
CA SER A 221 15.30 -49.02 3.27
C SER A 221 14.84 -49.76 4.53
N THR A 222 13.77 -49.28 5.18
CA THR A 222 13.27 -49.86 6.43
C THR A 222 12.77 -51.27 6.18
N VAL A 223 11.94 -51.47 5.15
CA VAL A 223 11.44 -52.79 4.79
C VAL A 223 12.59 -53.71 4.36
N TYR A 224 13.55 -53.20 3.58
CA TYR A 224 14.75 -53.97 3.20
C TYR A 224 15.55 -54.45 4.43
N LEU A 225 15.89 -53.55 5.36
CA LEU A 225 16.71 -53.89 6.53
C LEU A 225 16.02 -54.81 7.52
N THR A 226 14.71 -54.63 7.73
CA THR A 226 13.90 -55.47 8.63
C THR A 226 13.54 -56.82 8.01
N SER A 227 13.60 -56.94 6.68
CA SER A 227 13.49 -58.24 6.01
C SER A 227 14.65 -59.18 6.34
N TRP A 228 15.83 -58.65 6.71
CA TRP A 228 16.93 -59.48 7.23
C TRP A 228 16.58 -60.18 8.56
N ASP A 229 15.60 -59.65 9.31
CA ASP A 229 15.05 -60.29 10.51
C ASP A 229 13.78 -61.11 10.21
N GLY A 230 13.47 -61.30 8.92
CA GLY A 230 12.35 -62.12 8.49
C GLY A 230 11.00 -61.40 8.43
N LEU A 231 10.92 -60.07 8.47
CA LEU A 231 9.65 -59.32 8.41
C LEU A 231 8.70 -59.83 7.32
N VAL A 232 9.21 -59.97 6.10
CA VAL A 232 8.42 -60.35 4.93
C VAL A 232 8.53 -61.84 4.60
N SER A 233 9.38 -62.60 5.31
CA SER A 233 9.60 -64.03 5.04
C SER A 233 8.32 -64.87 5.09
N PRO A 234 7.38 -64.66 6.04
CA PRO A 234 6.11 -65.37 6.08
C PRO A 234 5.25 -65.22 4.81
N LEU A 235 5.39 -64.12 4.05
CA LEU A 235 4.61 -63.89 2.82
C LEU A 235 5.02 -64.83 1.67
N PHE A 236 6.21 -65.42 1.75
CA PHE A 236 6.77 -66.24 0.67
C PHE A 236 6.83 -67.73 1.01
N LYS A 237 6.67 -68.12 2.28
CA LYS A 237 6.77 -69.51 2.72
C LYS A 237 5.45 -70.28 2.53
N PRO A 238 5.49 -71.59 2.26
CA PRO A 238 6.63 -72.35 1.69
C PRO A 238 6.65 -72.30 0.15
N ASN A 239 5.55 -71.89 -0.47
CA ASN A 239 5.27 -72.09 -1.91
C ASN A 239 5.97 -71.09 -2.84
N TYR A 240 6.38 -69.93 -2.31
CA TYR A 240 6.90 -68.80 -3.10
C TYR A 240 8.32 -68.40 -2.70
N GLY A 241 9.06 -69.27 -2.00
CA GLY A 241 10.41 -69.00 -1.48
C GLY A 241 11.39 -68.44 -2.52
N ARG A 242 11.30 -68.93 -3.77
CA ARG A 242 12.12 -68.46 -4.89
C ARG A 242 11.96 -66.97 -5.22
N TYR A 243 10.83 -66.35 -4.86
CA TYR A 243 10.54 -64.94 -5.12
C TYR A 243 11.00 -64.00 -4.00
N TYR A 244 11.41 -64.55 -2.85
CA TYR A 244 11.89 -63.77 -1.72
C TYR A 244 13.11 -62.92 -2.11
N LEU A 245 14.13 -63.52 -2.72
CA LEU A 245 15.35 -62.82 -3.12
C LEU A 245 15.10 -61.71 -4.17
N PRO A 246 14.37 -61.95 -5.28
CA PRO A 246 13.94 -60.89 -6.19
C PRO A 246 13.26 -59.70 -5.49
N PHE A 247 12.34 -59.97 -4.56
CA PHE A 247 11.62 -58.92 -3.83
C PHE A 247 12.58 -58.05 -3.02
N ILE A 248 13.52 -58.66 -2.29
CA ILE A 248 14.54 -57.94 -1.52
C ILE A 248 15.44 -57.08 -2.43
N LEU A 249 15.79 -57.58 -3.62
CA LEU A 249 16.59 -56.82 -4.59
C LEU A 249 15.83 -55.62 -5.13
N ILE A 250 14.53 -55.75 -5.42
CA ILE A 250 13.68 -54.63 -5.83
C ILE A 250 13.66 -53.55 -4.74
N LEU A 251 13.52 -53.93 -3.47
CA LEU A 251 13.58 -52.98 -2.35
C LEU A 251 14.93 -52.27 -2.29
N PHE A 252 16.03 -53.01 -2.44
CA PHE A 252 17.38 -52.45 -2.44
C PHE A 252 17.58 -51.45 -3.59
N TYR A 253 17.28 -51.83 -4.83
CA TYR A 253 17.44 -50.94 -6.00
C TYR A 253 16.55 -49.71 -5.91
N THR A 254 15.33 -49.85 -5.42
CA THR A 254 14.43 -48.72 -5.18
C THR A 254 15.01 -47.77 -4.13
N SER A 255 15.46 -48.32 -3.00
CA SER A 255 16.08 -47.53 -1.95
C SER A 255 17.35 -46.81 -2.44
N ALA A 256 18.22 -47.49 -3.18
CA ALA A 256 19.45 -46.91 -3.74
C ALA A 256 19.15 -45.78 -4.75
N LEU A 257 18.15 -45.98 -5.61
CA LEU A 257 17.66 -44.97 -6.54
C LEU A 257 17.19 -43.72 -5.82
N PHE A 258 16.34 -43.87 -4.81
CA PHE A 258 15.81 -42.71 -4.09
C PHE A 258 16.84 -42.04 -3.18
N LEU A 259 17.82 -42.77 -2.64
CA LEU A 259 18.98 -42.18 -1.95
C LEU A 259 19.78 -41.28 -2.91
N PHE A 260 20.03 -41.76 -4.13
CA PHE A 260 20.72 -40.99 -5.15
C PHE A 260 19.93 -39.75 -5.59
N LEU A 261 18.64 -39.91 -5.91
CA LEU A 261 17.77 -38.80 -6.31
C LEU A 261 17.66 -37.75 -5.21
N PHE A 262 17.47 -38.18 -3.96
CA PHE A 262 17.51 -37.31 -2.79
C PHE A 262 18.83 -36.54 -2.71
N SER A 263 19.97 -37.23 -2.85
CA SER A 263 21.30 -36.63 -2.77
C SER A 263 21.50 -35.57 -3.85
N MET A 264 21.08 -35.85 -5.09
CA MET A 264 21.19 -34.89 -6.19
C MET A 264 20.26 -33.68 -6.02
N GLU A 265 19.04 -33.89 -5.52
CA GLU A 265 18.10 -32.79 -5.20
C GLU A 265 18.57 -31.97 -3.98
N PHE A 266 19.30 -32.61 -3.06
CA PHE A 266 19.92 -31.93 -1.93
C PHE A 266 21.07 -31.02 -2.38
N LEU A 267 21.97 -31.56 -3.21
CA LEU A 267 23.20 -30.90 -3.67
C LEU A 267 22.96 -29.84 -4.74
N TYR A 268 21.96 -30.01 -5.60
CA TYR A 268 21.59 -29.07 -6.68
C TYR A 268 20.12 -28.61 -6.57
N PRO A 269 19.80 -27.68 -5.64
CA PRO A 269 18.44 -27.17 -5.41
C PRO A 269 17.80 -26.41 -6.56
N GLU A 270 18.57 -25.60 -7.27
CA GLU A 270 18.07 -24.55 -8.17
C GLU A 270 18.13 -25.02 -9.62
N LYS A 271 19.36 -25.08 -10.15
CA LYS A 271 19.63 -25.45 -11.53
C LYS A 271 20.71 -26.51 -11.57
N LYS A 272 20.34 -27.66 -12.12
CA LYS A 272 21.27 -28.76 -12.40
C LYS A 272 22.02 -28.46 -13.69
N GLU A 273 23.33 -28.60 -13.63
CA GLU A 273 24.19 -28.54 -14.81
C GLU A 273 23.87 -29.69 -15.78
N LYS A 274 24.23 -29.53 -17.06
CA LYS A 274 23.85 -30.48 -18.12
C LYS A 274 24.36 -31.89 -17.84
N TYR A 275 25.62 -32.03 -17.42
CA TYR A 275 26.22 -33.35 -17.11
C TYR A 275 25.57 -34.02 -15.90
N VAL A 276 25.17 -33.26 -14.86
CA VAL A 276 24.43 -33.77 -13.69
C VAL A 276 23.13 -34.42 -14.15
N LYS A 277 22.38 -33.75 -15.03
CA LYS A 277 21.12 -34.30 -15.57
C LYS A 277 21.33 -35.59 -16.35
N ILE A 278 22.40 -35.68 -17.15
CA ILE A 278 22.75 -36.88 -17.92
C ILE A 278 23.08 -38.05 -16.99
N ILE A 279 23.94 -37.83 -15.99
CA ILE A 279 24.30 -38.85 -15.01
C ILE A 279 23.06 -39.31 -14.24
N MET A 280 22.20 -38.38 -13.81
CA MET A 280 20.95 -38.73 -13.15
C MET A 280 20.04 -39.58 -14.04
N PHE A 281 19.87 -39.20 -15.31
CA PHE A 281 19.04 -39.92 -16.27
C PHE A 281 19.56 -41.35 -16.49
N LEU A 282 20.87 -41.50 -16.73
CA LEU A 282 21.51 -42.80 -16.89
C LEU A 282 21.34 -43.67 -15.63
N TYR A 283 21.55 -43.08 -14.45
CA TYR A 283 21.41 -43.80 -13.18
C TYR A 283 19.97 -44.29 -12.93
N VAL A 284 18.97 -43.47 -13.25
CA VAL A 284 17.55 -43.84 -13.18
C VAL A 284 17.27 -45.01 -14.13
N ILE A 285 17.69 -44.92 -15.39
CA ILE A 285 17.48 -45.99 -16.38
C ILE A 285 18.12 -47.29 -15.91
N VAL A 286 19.37 -47.26 -15.47
CA VAL A 286 20.08 -48.46 -14.99
C VAL A 286 19.32 -49.11 -13.83
N ASN A 287 18.88 -48.34 -12.82
CA ASN A 287 18.12 -48.91 -11.70
C ASN A 287 16.75 -49.44 -12.12
N LEU A 288 16.03 -48.74 -13.01
CA LEU A 288 14.73 -49.20 -13.52
C LEU A 288 14.85 -50.49 -14.34
N LEU A 289 15.97 -50.71 -15.04
CA LEU A 289 16.25 -51.96 -15.74
C LEU A 289 16.62 -53.10 -14.78
N LEU A 290 17.40 -52.81 -13.72
CA LEU A 290 17.82 -53.83 -12.75
C LEU A 290 16.66 -54.45 -11.97
N MET A 291 15.58 -53.69 -11.72
CA MET A 291 14.39 -54.19 -11.00
C MET A 291 13.72 -55.39 -11.68
N PRO A 292 13.25 -55.33 -12.94
CA PRO A 292 12.66 -56.49 -13.61
C PRO A 292 13.68 -57.61 -13.85
N PHE A 293 14.95 -57.29 -14.14
CA PHE A 293 15.99 -58.32 -14.29
C PHE A 293 16.22 -59.12 -12.99
N SER A 294 15.99 -58.53 -11.82
CA SER A 294 16.15 -59.22 -10.52
C SER A 294 15.20 -60.41 -10.35
N VAL A 295 14.10 -60.46 -11.11
CA VAL A 295 13.18 -61.61 -11.12
C VAL A 295 13.77 -62.79 -11.91
N PHE A 296 14.49 -62.51 -12.99
CA PHE A 296 15.06 -63.53 -13.89
C PHE A 296 16.45 -64.01 -13.45
N TYR A 297 17.27 -63.12 -12.90
CA TYR A 297 18.67 -63.39 -12.52
C TYR A 297 18.98 -62.96 -11.06
N PRO A 298 18.23 -63.44 -10.06
CA PRO A 298 18.33 -62.91 -8.70
C PRO A 298 19.68 -63.15 -8.03
N THR A 299 20.32 -64.31 -8.22
CA THR A 299 21.59 -64.62 -7.56
C THR A 299 22.76 -63.80 -8.12
N GLN A 300 22.82 -63.64 -9.44
CA GLN A 300 23.82 -62.78 -10.10
C GLN A 300 23.60 -61.32 -9.73
N LEU A 301 22.35 -60.84 -9.75
CA LEU A 301 22.05 -59.46 -9.40
C LEU A 301 22.20 -59.17 -7.90
N ASN A 302 22.02 -60.15 -7.03
CA ASN A 302 22.40 -60.01 -5.64
C ASN A 302 23.88 -59.69 -5.50
N ARG A 303 24.77 -60.40 -6.20
CA ARG A 303 26.21 -60.09 -6.23
C ARG A 303 26.50 -58.69 -6.77
N VAL A 304 25.83 -58.28 -7.85
CA VAL A 304 25.97 -56.92 -8.43
C VAL A 304 25.52 -55.83 -7.44
N SER A 305 24.48 -56.08 -6.64
CA SER A 305 23.92 -55.09 -5.71
C SER A 305 24.94 -54.56 -4.70
N TYR A 306 25.84 -55.42 -4.20
CA TYR A 306 26.92 -55.06 -3.28
C TYR A 306 27.90 -54.04 -3.89
N TYR A 307 28.24 -54.21 -5.18
CA TYR A 307 29.10 -53.27 -5.90
C TYR A 307 28.36 -51.97 -6.23
N LEU A 308 27.11 -52.07 -6.66
CA LEU A 308 26.30 -50.91 -7.04
C LEU A 308 26.09 -49.95 -5.87
N GLY A 309 25.91 -50.47 -4.64
CA GLY A 309 25.81 -49.65 -3.44
C GLY A 309 27.06 -48.79 -3.19
N LEU A 310 28.26 -49.36 -3.41
CA LEU A 310 29.53 -48.64 -3.29
C LEU A 310 29.69 -47.59 -4.39
N VAL A 311 29.41 -47.97 -5.64
CA VAL A 311 29.47 -47.04 -6.79
C VAL A 311 28.52 -45.87 -6.57
N ASN A 312 27.29 -46.12 -6.11
CA ASN A 312 26.33 -45.08 -5.78
C ASN A 312 26.90 -44.09 -4.75
N ASN A 313 27.47 -44.60 -3.67
CA ASN A 313 28.07 -43.75 -2.64
C ASN A 313 29.25 -42.92 -3.17
N LEU A 314 30.13 -43.51 -4.00
CA LEU A 314 31.26 -42.81 -4.60
C LEU A 314 30.82 -41.69 -5.53
N ILE A 315 29.76 -41.90 -6.32
CA ILE A 315 29.18 -40.85 -7.17
C ILE A 315 28.66 -39.69 -6.31
N ILE A 316 27.95 -39.99 -5.22
CA ILE A 316 27.44 -38.95 -4.30
C ILE A 316 28.59 -38.17 -3.66
N VAL A 317 29.63 -38.87 -3.17
CA VAL A 317 30.84 -38.25 -2.60
C VAL A 317 31.51 -37.32 -3.60
N TYR A 318 31.65 -37.74 -4.86
CA TYR A 318 32.18 -36.90 -5.94
C TYR A 318 31.39 -35.58 -6.09
N PHE A 319 30.06 -35.65 -6.15
CA PHE A 319 29.22 -34.45 -6.25
C PHE A 319 29.28 -33.58 -4.99
N CYS A 320 29.43 -34.16 -3.80
CA CYS A 320 29.67 -33.38 -2.59
C CYS A 320 30.95 -32.55 -2.72
N ILE A 321 32.04 -33.15 -3.19
CA ILE A 321 33.33 -32.48 -3.36
C ILE A 321 33.21 -31.33 -4.37
N LEU A 322 32.53 -31.55 -5.50
CA LEU A 322 32.28 -30.48 -6.49
C LEU A 322 31.51 -29.32 -5.86
N ARG A 323 30.41 -29.60 -5.14
CA ARG A 323 29.59 -28.55 -4.53
C ARG A 323 30.29 -27.81 -3.41
N ILE A 324 31.19 -28.45 -2.67
CA ILE A 324 32.05 -27.78 -1.70
C ILE A 324 32.98 -26.77 -2.40
N ARG A 325 33.54 -27.13 -3.57
CA ARG A 325 34.37 -26.23 -4.38
C ARG A 325 33.58 -25.04 -4.93
N ASP A 326 32.32 -25.25 -5.27
CA ASP A 326 31.38 -24.17 -5.69
C ASP A 326 30.90 -23.28 -4.52
N GLY A 327 31.39 -23.52 -3.29
CA GLY A 327 31.02 -22.73 -2.11
C GLY A 327 29.72 -23.16 -1.41
N PHE A 328 29.11 -24.28 -1.79
CA PHE A 328 27.90 -24.79 -1.11
C PHE A 328 28.26 -25.45 0.24
N LYS A 329 28.23 -24.66 1.31
CA LYS A 329 28.66 -25.06 2.67
C LYS A 329 27.96 -26.32 3.19
N SER A 330 26.67 -26.46 2.92
CA SER A 330 25.85 -27.58 3.41
C SER A 330 26.27 -28.94 2.85
N ALA A 331 27.02 -28.97 1.73
CA ALA A 331 27.61 -30.21 1.21
C ALA A 331 28.71 -30.80 2.12
N LYS A 332 29.32 -30.02 3.01
CA LYS A 332 30.35 -30.54 3.94
C LYS A 332 29.79 -31.55 4.93
N ASN A 333 28.68 -31.21 5.58
CA ASN A 333 28.01 -32.12 6.51
C ASN A 333 27.48 -33.36 5.78
N PHE A 334 26.99 -33.16 4.55
CA PHE A 334 26.49 -34.25 3.72
C PHE A 334 27.62 -35.22 3.33
N LEU A 335 28.80 -34.70 2.98
CA LEU A 335 30.00 -35.49 2.70
C LEU A 335 30.41 -36.33 3.91
N ILE A 336 30.41 -35.77 5.12
CA ILE A 336 30.78 -36.51 6.34
C ILE A 336 29.87 -37.73 6.54
N ILE A 337 28.56 -37.56 6.31
CA ILE A 337 27.59 -38.67 6.41
C ILE A 337 27.94 -39.77 5.40
N HIS A 338 28.23 -39.40 4.15
CA HIS A 338 28.60 -40.34 3.08
C HIS A 338 30.03 -40.92 3.18
N LEU A 339 30.84 -40.46 4.13
CA LEU A 339 32.14 -41.06 4.45
C LEU A 339 32.06 -42.01 5.66
N VAL A 340 31.26 -41.67 6.68
CA VAL A 340 31.20 -42.41 7.94
C VAL A 340 30.23 -43.58 7.90
N PHE A 341 28.97 -43.35 7.50
CA PHE A 341 27.93 -44.38 7.59
C PHE A 341 28.09 -45.54 6.59
N PRO A 342 28.62 -45.33 5.37
CA PRO A 342 28.89 -46.41 4.44
C PRO A 342 29.93 -47.43 4.94
N ILE A 343 30.74 -47.12 5.96
CA ILE A 343 31.71 -48.06 6.56
C ILE A 343 31.00 -49.34 7.04
N ALA A 344 29.83 -49.22 7.67
CA ALA A 344 29.03 -50.38 8.09
C ALA A 344 28.60 -51.26 6.90
N GLY A 345 28.26 -50.61 5.78
CA GLY A 345 27.99 -51.29 4.51
C GLY A 345 29.22 -51.98 3.92
N VAL A 346 30.38 -51.31 3.90
CA VAL A 346 31.64 -51.89 3.42
C VAL A 346 32.01 -53.15 4.21
N LEU A 347 31.91 -53.11 5.55
CA LEU A 347 32.19 -54.28 6.39
C LEU A 347 31.21 -55.42 6.14
N THR A 348 29.93 -55.09 6.00
CA THR A 348 28.89 -56.06 5.63
C THR A 348 29.19 -56.70 4.27
N ASN A 349 29.65 -55.90 3.30
CA ASN A 349 30.02 -56.38 1.97
C ASN A 349 31.25 -57.30 2.03
N LEU A 350 32.33 -56.89 2.73
CA LEU A 350 33.52 -57.73 2.91
C LEU A 350 33.18 -59.07 3.55
N SER A 351 32.29 -59.06 4.54
CA SER A 351 31.78 -60.28 5.15
C SER A 351 30.98 -61.11 4.16
N ALA A 352 30.08 -60.50 3.39
CA ALA A 352 29.30 -61.22 2.37
C ALA A 352 30.14 -61.83 1.25
N PHE A 353 31.36 -61.33 0.99
CA PHE A 353 32.32 -61.94 0.06
C PHE A 353 33.23 -62.99 0.72
N GLY A 354 33.11 -63.23 2.03
CA GLY A 354 33.93 -64.19 2.76
C GLY A 354 35.35 -63.69 3.07
N ALA A 355 35.64 -62.41 2.83
CA ALA A 355 36.96 -61.83 3.12
C ALA A 355 37.20 -61.67 4.62
N ILE A 356 36.11 -61.48 5.38
CA ILE A 356 36.17 -61.24 6.83
C ILE A 356 35.02 -62.00 7.52
N SER A 357 35.27 -62.47 8.74
CA SER A 357 34.19 -62.87 9.64
C SER A 357 33.81 -61.69 10.53
N ILE A 358 32.54 -61.57 10.89
CA ILE A 358 32.04 -60.51 11.75
C ILE A 358 31.44 -61.12 13.01
N ASP A 359 31.34 -60.32 14.07
CA ASP A 359 30.62 -60.73 15.27
C ASP A 359 29.11 -60.41 15.15
N TYR A 360 28.37 -60.85 16.15
CA TYR A 360 26.94 -60.67 16.21
C TYR A 360 26.52 -59.19 16.29
N LEU A 361 27.29 -58.35 16.97
CA LEU A 361 27.01 -56.92 17.08
C LEU A 361 27.22 -56.21 15.72
N SER A 362 28.29 -56.56 15.01
CA SER A 362 28.62 -56.01 13.69
C SER A 362 27.57 -56.37 12.64
N LEU A 363 26.89 -57.51 12.77
CA LEU A 363 25.75 -57.89 11.92
C LEU A 363 24.63 -56.84 11.95
N HIS A 364 24.49 -56.13 13.08
CA HIS A 364 23.44 -55.16 13.33
C HIS A 364 23.86 -53.70 13.10
N LEU A 365 25.15 -53.45 12.86
CA LEU A 365 25.70 -52.11 12.69
C LEU A 365 25.08 -51.34 11.51
N LEU A 366 24.71 -52.04 10.44
CA LEU A 366 24.06 -51.42 9.27
C LEU A 366 22.71 -50.78 9.64
N LYS A 367 21.96 -51.36 10.58
CA LYS A 367 20.67 -50.80 11.05
C LYS A 367 20.89 -49.56 11.91
N LEU A 368 21.87 -49.61 12.81
CA LEU A 368 22.26 -48.46 13.63
C LEU A 368 22.78 -47.30 12.77
N ALA A 369 23.56 -47.62 11.73
CA ALA A 369 24.02 -46.66 10.74
C ALA A 369 22.85 -46.03 9.99
N PHE A 370 21.87 -46.82 9.54
CA PHE A 370 20.66 -46.33 8.88
C PHE A 370 19.83 -45.39 9.77
N ILE A 371 19.59 -45.76 11.04
CA ILE A 371 18.85 -44.93 12.00
C ILE A 371 19.56 -43.58 12.17
N SER A 372 20.86 -43.62 12.45
CA SER A 372 21.68 -42.43 12.68
C SER A 372 21.79 -41.53 11.45
N GLN A 373 22.05 -42.12 10.29
CA GLN A 373 22.07 -41.42 9.00
C GLN A 373 20.73 -40.76 8.71
N SER A 374 19.62 -41.42 9.04
CA SER A 374 18.29 -40.90 8.79
C SER A 374 17.96 -39.68 9.65
N VAL A 375 18.31 -39.70 10.95
CA VAL A 375 18.21 -38.50 11.79
C VAL A 375 18.97 -37.34 11.16
N LEU A 376 20.22 -37.57 10.76
CA LEU A 376 21.10 -36.52 10.25
C LEU A 376 20.59 -35.93 8.93
N PHE A 377 20.08 -36.75 8.01
CA PHE A 377 19.47 -36.25 6.79
C PHE A 377 18.22 -35.39 7.04
N SER A 378 17.35 -35.80 7.96
CA SER A 378 16.20 -34.96 8.36
C SER A 378 16.64 -33.63 8.97
N VAL A 379 17.62 -33.64 9.88
CA VAL A 379 18.14 -32.39 10.48
C VAL A 379 18.73 -31.48 9.41
N MET A 380 19.48 -32.03 8.45
CA MET A 380 20.07 -31.25 7.35
C MET A 380 19.01 -30.63 6.43
N LEU A 381 17.93 -31.35 6.15
CA LEU A 381 16.82 -30.82 5.37
C LEU A 381 16.14 -29.64 6.07
N VAL A 382 15.91 -29.74 7.37
CA VAL A 382 15.33 -28.65 8.18
C VAL A 382 16.29 -27.45 8.26
N GLN A 383 17.59 -27.69 8.48
CA GLN A 383 18.60 -26.63 8.48
C GLN A 383 18.64 -25.89 7.15
N ARG A 384 18.53 -26.61 6.02
CA ARG A 384 18.47 -26.01 4.69
C ARG A 384 17.25 -25.12 4.52
N ILE A 385 16.07 -25.51 5.00
CA ILE A 385 14.88 -24.65 4.95
C ILE A 385 15.14 -23.36 5.72
N LYS A 386 15.64 -23.46 6.95
CA LYS A 386 15.97 -22.27 7.76
C LYS A 386 16.97 -21.35 7.07
N GLU A 387 17.98 -21.91 6.41
CA GLU A 387 18.95 -21.13 5.64
C GLU A 387 18.31 -20.43 4.43
N LEU A 388 17.42 -21.11 3.71
CA LEU A 388 16.68 -20.53 2.58
C LEU A 388 15.71 -19.43 3.03
N GLU A 389 14.95 -19.66 4.11
CA GLU A 389 14.07 -18.65 4.71
C GLU A 389 14.85 -17.42 5.16
N PHE A 390 16.01 -17.63 5.79
CA PHE A 390 16.89 -16.55 6.20
C PHE A 390 17.37 -15.72 5.00
N ARG A 391 17.86 -16.36 3.92
CA ARG A 391 18.29 -15.66 2.70
C ARG A 391 17.14 -14.92 2.02
N LEU A 392 15.94 -15.50 1.98
CA LEU A 392 14.76 -14.86 1.41
C LEU A 392 14.40 -13.60 2.21
N LYS A 393 14.41 -13.70 3.55
CA LYS A 393 14.10 -12.58 4.44
C LYS A 393 15.12 -11.46 4.32
N ASP A 394 16.41 -11.80 4.25
CA ASP A 394 17.50 -10.84 4.09
C ASP A 394 17.44 -10.13 2.72
N GLY A 395 17.18 -10.89 1.65
CA GLY A 395 16.94 -10.34 0.31
C GLY A 395 15.74 -9.40 0.26
N LEU A 396 14.62 -9.78 0.88
CA LEU A 396 13.43 -8.93 0.99
C LEU A 396 13.71 -7.66 1.80
N GLN A 397 14.45 -7.74 2.91
CA GLN A 397 14.84 -6.58 3.71
C GLN A 397 15.72 -5.61 2.92
N SER A 398 16.70 -6.13 2.15
CA SER A 398 17.52 -5.31 1.26
C SER A 398 16.67 -4.59 0.21
N GLU A 399 15.68 -5.27 -0.40
CA GLU A 399 14.80 -4.67 -1.39
C GLU A 399 13.89 -3.59 -0.78
N ILE A 400 13.31 -3.85 0.40
CA ILE A 400 12.55 -2.86 1.17
C ILE A 400 13.41 -1.63 1.48
N HIS A 401 14.66 -1.83 1.90
CA HIS A 401 15.58 -0.73 2.19
C HIS A 401 15.86 0.14 0.96
N LYS A 402 16.12 -0.48 -0.20
CA LYS A 402 16.28 0.24 -1.48
C LYS A 402 15.04 1.07 -1.82
N ASN A 403 13.85 0.50 -1.68
CA ASN A 403 12.59 1.21 -1.94
C ASN A 403 12.38 2.39 -0.98
N ILE A 404 12.71 2.24 0.31
CA ILE A 404 12.65 3.34 1.29
C ILE A 404 13.59 4.49 0.90
N VAL A 405 14.81 4.18 0.47
CA VAL A 405 15.77 5.21 0.02
C VAL A 405 15.26 5.93 -1.23
N LEU A 406 14.69 5.20 -2.19
CA LEU A 406 14.10 5.78 -3.40
C LEU A 406 12.93 6.71 -3.06
N LEU A 407 11.99 6.25 -2.23
CA LEU A 407 10.83 7.02 -1.76
C LEU A 407 11.26 8.29 -1.02
N LYS A 408 12.27 8.22 -0.15
CA LYS A 408 12.80 9.41 0.53
C LYS A 408 13.30 10.45 -0.45
N LYS A 409 14.00 10.03 -1.51
CA LYS A 409 14.51 10.94 -2.55
C LYS A 409 13.37 11.60 -3.33
N GLU A 410 12.35 10.84 -3.69
CA GLU A 410 11.17 11.34 -4.40
C GLU A 410 10.37 12.34 -3.54
N ILE A 411 10.15 12.03 -2.26
CA ILE A 411 9.50 12.94 -1.31
C ILE A 411 10.29 14.25 -1.16
N GLN A 412 11.62 14.17 -1.09
CA GLN A 412 12.46 15.36 -0.97
C GLN A 412 12.35 16.26 -2.21
N GLN A 413 12.43 15.69 -3.41
CA GLN A 413 12.27 16.45 -4.65
C GLN A 413 10.89 17.12 -4.71
N ARG A 414 9.83 16.39 -4.35
CA ARG A 414 8.46 16.93 -4.37
C ARG A 414 8.30 18.13 -3.42
N ARG A 415 8.92 18.06 -2.24
CA ARG A 415 8.91 19.17 -1.27
C ARG A 415 9.64 20.41 -1.79
N GLU A 416 10.77 20.23 -2.47
CA GLU A 416 11.50 21.35 -3.08
C GLU A 416 10.66 22.03 -4.16
N THR A 417 10.00 21.25 -5.02
CA THR A 417 9.12 21.81 -6.07
C THR A 417 7.90 22.52 -5.48
N GLU A 418 7.27 21.96 -4.44
CA GLU A 418 6.16 22.60 -3.75
C GLU A 418 6.58 23.93 -3.11
N TRP A 419 7.77 23.99 -2.51
CA TRP A 419 8.30 25.22 -1.92
C TRP A 419 8.53 26.33 -2.95
N GLU A 420 9.16 26.00 -4.09
CA GLU A 420 9.36 26.95 -5.19
C GLU A 420 8.03 27.51 -5.72
N LEU A 421 7.02 26.64 -5.83
CA LEU A 421 5.70 27.02 -6.32
C LEU A 421 4.95 27.95 -5.35
N ILE A 422 5.08 27.71 -4.04
CA ILE A 422 4.53 28.59 -3.01
C ILE A 422 5.19 29.97 -3.08
N GLN A 423 6.53 30.03 -3.20
CA GLN A 423 7.26 31.29 -3.30
C GLN A 423 6.86 32.09 -4.55
N ALA A 424 6.77 31.43 -5.71
CA ALA A 424 6.34 32.07 -6.96
C ALA A 424 4.92 32.65 -6.85
N LYS A 425 4.00 31.91 -6.21
CA LYS A 425 2.64 32.36 -5.96
C LYS A 425 2.59 33.61 -5.06
N GLU A 426 3.33 33.62 -3.95
CA GLU A 426 3.36 34.78 -3.06
C GLU A 426 3.86 36.06 -3.75
N VAL A 427 4.89 35.93 -4.60
CA VAL A 427 5.43 37.06 -5.36
C VAL A 427 4.38 37.61 -6.33
N ALA A 428 3.68 36.73 -7.05
CA ALA A 428 2.62 37.12 -7.97
C ALA A 428 1.44 37.81 -7.26
N GLU A 429 1.01 37.28 -6.12
CA GLU A 429 -0.09 37.87 -5.33
C GLU A 429 0.29 39.25 -4.76
N LYS A 430 1.52 39.40 -4.24
CA LYS A 430 2.02 40.71 -3.76
C LYS A 430 2.04 41.73 -4.89
N ALA A 431 2.54 41.36 -6.07
CA ALA A 431 2.57 42.26 -7.23
C ALA A 431 1.16 42.70 -7.65
N SER A 432 0.21 41.77 -7.70
CA SER A 432 -1.20 42.06 -8.03
C SER A 432 -1.86 43.01 -7.01
N LYS A 433 -1.63 42.77 -5.72
CA LYS A 433 -2.18 43.62 -4.64
C LYS A 433 -1.67 45.05 -4.72
N VAL A 434 -0.37 45.24 -4.95
CA VAL A 434 0.25 46.57 -5.11
C VAL A 434 -0.31 47.30 -6.32
N LYS A 435 -0.47 46.61 -7.47
CA LYS A 435 -1.07 47.20 -8.69
C LYS A 435 -2.48 47.71 -8.42
N SER A 436 -3.32 46.90 -7.75
CA SER A 436 -4.69 47.33 -7.42
C SER A 436 -4.75 48.50 -6.43
N SER A 437 -3.94 48.48 -5.36
CA SER A 437 -3.97 49.54 -4.34
C SER A 437 -3.47 50.86 -4.92
N PHE A 438 -2.45 50.81 -5.79
CA PHE A 438 -1.96 52.00 -6.47
C PHE A 438 -3.05 52.67 -7.31
N LEU A 439 -3.79 51.90 -8.11
CA LEU A 439 -4.86 52.42 -8.97
C LEU A 439 -6.02 53.00 -8.15
N ALA A 440 -6.41 52.32 -7.06
CA ALA A 440 -7.47 52.81 -6.16
C ALA A 440 -7.09 54.15 -5.50
N ASN A 441 -5.88 54.27 -4.97
CA ASN A 441 -5.40 55.49 -4.33
C ASN A 441 -5.28 56.64 -5.34
N MET A 442 -4.70 56.37 -6.51
CA MET A 442 -4.57 57.37 -7.57
C MET A 442 -5.92 57.94 -8.02
N SER A 443 -6.98 57.13 -8.06
CA SER A 443 -8.30 57.64 -8.40
C SER A 443 -8.87 58.60 -7.35
N HIS A 444 -8.69 58.31 -6.06
CA HIS A 444 -9.09 59.23 -4.99
C HIS A 444 -8.33 60.56 -5.06
N GLU A 445 -7.02 60.49 -5.31
CA GLU A 445 -6.14 61.66 -5.46
C GLU A 445 -6.52 62.52 -6.68
N ILE A 446 -7.06 61.93 -7.75
CA ILE A 446 -7.51 62.71 -8.92
C ILE A 446 -8.97 63.19 -8.76
N ARG A 447 -9.85 62.41 -8.10
CA ARG A 447 -11.25 62.78 -7.88
C ARG A 447 -11.39 64.02 -7.01
N THR A 448 -10.59 64.12 -5.96
CA THR A 448 -10.64 65.22 -4.97
C THR A 448 -10.43 66.61 -5.62
N PRO A 449 -9.33 66.87 -6.36
CA PRO A 449 -9.14 68.15 -7.04
C PRO A 449 -10.17 68.37 -8.15
N MET A 450 -10.61 67.32 -8.85
CA MET A 450 -11.60 67.44 -9.92
C MET A 450 -12.99 67.82 -9.41
N ASN A 451 -13.43 67.28 -8.27
CA ASN A 451 -14.67 67.70 -7.61
C ASN A 451 -14.55 69.16 -7.13
N GLY A 452 -13.38 69.58 -6.66
CA GLY A 452 -13.09 70.99 -6.35
C GLY A 452 -13.24 71.90 -7.58
N VAL A 453 -12.64 71.53 -8.72
CA VAL A 453 -12.77 72.25 -10.00
C VAL A 453 -14.23 72.32 -10.43
N LEU A 454 -14.96 71.20 -10.40
CA LEU A 454 -16.38 71.15 -10.76
C LEU A 454 -17.24 72.04 -9.85
N GLY A 455 -16.97 72.02 -8.54
CA GLY A 455 -17.63 72.89 -7.57
C GLY A 455 -17.38 74.38 -7.87
N MET A 456 -16.14 74.75 -8.23
CA MET A 456 -15.83 76.14 -8.61
C MET A 456 -16.49 76.55 -9.93
N VAL A 457 -16.54 75.66 -10.92
CA VAL A 457 -17.23 75.91 -12.20
C VAL A 457 -18.74 76.06 -11.98
N GLN A 458 -19.35 75.25 -11.12
CA GLN A 458 -20.76 75.38 -10.74
C GLN A 458 -21.03 76.69 -10.00
N LEU A 459 -20.18 77.08 -9.04
CA LEU A 459 -20.29 78.36 -8.34
C LEU A 459 -20.17 79.54 -9.30
N LEU A 460 -19.20 79.51 -10.23
CA LEU A 460 -19.07 80.52 -11.28
C LEU A 460 -20.34 80.63 -12.13
N GLY A 461 -20.97 79.50 -12.47
CA GLY A 461 -22.25 79.46 -13.18
C GLY A 461 -23.43 80.14 -12.46
N THR A 462 -23.33 80.35 -11.14
CA THR A 462 -24.35 81.07 -10.35
C THR A 462 -24.14 82.59 -10.31
N THR A 463 -23.05 83.10 -10.91
CA THR A 463 -22.73 84.53 -10.96
C THR A 463 -23.23 85.21 -12.23
N LYS A 464 -23.14 86.54 -12.33
CA LYS A 464 -23.48 87.27 -13.57
C LYS A 464 -22.38 87.06 -14.61
N LEU A 465 -22.67 86.25 -15.61
CA LEU A 465 -21.77 85.92 -16.73
C LEU A 465 -22.29 86.51 -18.04
N ASN A 466 -21.39 86.97 -18.91
CA ASN A 466 -21.72 87.26 -20.30
C ASN A 466 -21.87 85.95 -21.12
N ASP A 467 -22.39 86.02 -22.35
CA ASP A 467 -22.73 84.80 -23.11
C ASP A 467 -21.49 83.97 -23.47
N GLU A 468 -20.35 84.61 -23.72
CA GLU A 468 -19.07 83.93 -23.97
C GLU A 468 -18.53 83.21 -22.71
N GLN A 469 -18.65 83.83 -21.54
CA GLN A 469 -18.27 83.26 -20.25
C GLN A 469 -19.19 82.09 -19.84
N LYS A 470 -20.48 82.15 -20.19
CA LYS A 470 -21.40 81.01 -19.99
C LYS A 470 -20.96 79.81 -20.81
N GLU A 471 -20.59 80.02 -22.07
CA GLU A 471 -20.07 78.97 -22.94
C GLU A 471 -18.76 78.37 -22.37
N TYR A 472 -17.84 79.21 -21.87
CA TYR A 472 -16.63 78.71 -21.20
C TYR A 472 -16.92 77.88 -19.95
N VAL A 473 -17.86 78.31 -19.10
CA VAL A 473 -18.28 77.57 -17.91
C VAL A 473 -18.95 76.24 -18.28
N GLU A 474 -19.76 76.22 -19.34
CA GLU A 474 -20.39 75.02 -19.86
C GLU A 474 -19.33 74.02 -20.39
N VAL A 475 -18.39 74.47 -21.21
CA VAL A 475 -17.29 73.64 -21.74
C VAL A 475 -16.40 73.10 -20.62
N LEU A 476 -16.05 73.91 -19.62
CA LEU A 476 -15.28 73.47 -18.46
C LEU A 476 -16.03 72.42 -17.62
N SER A 477 -17.33 72.61 -17.41
CA SER A 477 -18.18 71.66 -16.68
C SER A 477 -18.25 70.31 -17.40
N VAL A 478 -18.48 70.34 -18.72
CA VAL A 478 -18.52 69.13 -19.56
C VAL A 478 -17.18 68.40 -19.55
N SER A 479 -16.08 69.13 -19.65
CA SER A 479 -14.72 68.57 -19.66
C SER A 479 -14.33 67.96 -18.31
N ALA A 480 -14.66 68.62 -17.19
CA ALA A 480 -14.42 68.09 -15.86
C ALA A 480 -15.22 66.81 -15.59
N LYS A 481 -16.50 66.76 -16.01
CA LYS A 481 -17.34 65.56 -15.92
C LYS A 481 -16.80 64.42 -16.80
N SER A 482 -16.33 64.74 -18.02
CA SER A 482 -15.75 63.74 -18.92
C SER A 482 -14.48 63.11 -18.36
N LEU A 483 -13.60 63.91 -17.72
CA LEU A 483 -12.38 63.38 -17.10
C LEU A 483 -12.69 62.47 -15.90
N LEU A 484 -13.65 62.85 -15.05
CA LEU A 484 -14.13 62.00 -13.94
C LEU A 484 -14.68 60.67 -14.45
N GLN A 485 -15.42 60.68 -15.56
CA GLN A 485 -15.92 59.44 -16.18
C GLN A 485 -14.77 58.53 -16.64
N ILE A 486 -13.74 59.07 -17.31
CA ILE A 486 -12.59 58.27 -17.77
C ILE A 486 -11.87 57.61 -16.59
N ILE A 487 -11.71 58.32 -15.48
CA ILE A 487 -11.07 57.78 -14.27
C ILE A 487 -11.90 56.64 -13.68
N ASN A 488 -13.23 56.82 -13.62
CA ASN A 488 -14.12 55.78 -13.14
C ASN A 488 -14.09 54.54 -14.06
N ASP A 489 -14.07 54.72 -15.38
CA ASP A 489 -13.93 53.60 -16.33
C ASP A 489 -12.63 52.81 -16.13
N ILE A 490 -11.49 53.51 -15.92
CA ILE A 490 -10.19 52.87 -15.67
C ILE A 490 -10.21 52.07 -14.36
N LEU A 491 -10.82 52.64 -13.31
CA LEU A 491 -10.98 51.95 -12.04
C LEU A 491 -11.85 50.71 -12.16
N ASP A 492 -13.01 50.82 -12.81
CA ASP A 492 -13.92 49.71 -13.01
C ASP A 492 -13.22 48.59 -13.78
N PHE A 493 -12.54 48.90 -14.88
CA PHE A 493 -11.73 47.94 -15.62
C PHE A 493 -10.67 47.25 -14.74
N SER A 494 -9.96 48.02 -13.91
CA SER A 494 -8.92 47.49 -13.03
C SER A 494 -9.47 46.60 -11.90
N LYS A 495 -10.66 46.93 -11.38
CA LYS A 495 -11.36 46.10 -10.38
C LYS A 495 -11.85 44.79 -10.99
N ILE A 496 -12.34 44.84 -12.23
CA ILE A 496 -12.81 43.66 -12.95
C ILE A 496 -11.63 42.73 -13.30
N GLU A 497 -10.53 43.26 -13.85
CA GLU A 497 -9.31 42.48 -14.15
C GLU A 497 -8.75 41.78 -12.90
N ALA A 498 -8.82 42.46 -11.74
CA ALA A 498 -8.35 41.91 -10.47
C ALA A 498 -9.33 40.92 -9.80
N GLY A 499 -10.50 40.65 -10.41
CA GLY A 499 -11.54 39.80 -9.82
C GLY A 499 -12.17 40.35 -8.55
N LYS A 500 -12.14 41.69 -8.36
CA LYS A 500 -12.59 42.38 -7.14
C LYS A 500 -13.98 42.99 -7.26
N VAL A 501 -14.65 42.82 -8.40
CA VAL A 501 -16.05 43.24 -8.54
C VAL A 501 -16.94 42.18 -7.92
N ILE A 502 -17.69 42.58 -6.91
CA ILE A 502 -18.74 41.79 -6.29
C ILE A 502 -20.04 42.28 -6.92
N LEU A 503 -20.80 41.38 -7.54
CA LEU A 503 -22.14 41.69 -8.04
C LEU A 503 -23.07 41.78 -6.85
N GLU A 504 -23.77 42.90 -6.73
CA GLU A 504 -24.80 43.05 -5.72
C GLU A 504 -26.03 42.25 -6.16
N ARG A 505 -26.65 41.54 -5.23
CA ARG A 505 -27.84 40.74 -5.51
C ARG A 505 -29.00 41.34 -4.74
N GLU A 506 -29.74 42.20 -5.41
CA GLU A 506 -30.95 42.82 -4.88
C GLU A 506 -32.15 42.55 -5.77
N VAL A 507 -33.34 42.68 -5.21
CA VAL A 507 -34.59 42.58 -5.98
C VAL A 507 -34.86 43.93 -6.61
N PHE A 508 -34.95 43.97 -7.95
CA PHE A 508 -35.21 45.21 -8.68
C PHE A 508 -36.17 45.00 -9.85
N SER A 509 -36.77 46.10 -10.32
CA SER A 509 -37.62 46.11 -11.52
C SER A 509 -36.79 46.40 -12.77
N ILE A 510 -36.76 45.44 -13.71
CA ILE A 510 -36.10 45.62 -15.01
C ILE A 510 -36.80 46.72 -15.80
N ARG A 511 -38.12 46.84 -15.66
CA ARG A 511 -38.90 47.88 -16.33
C ARG A 511 -38.49 49.27 -15.88
N SER A 512 -38.24 49.46 -14.58
CA SER A 512 -37.74 50.72 -14.05
C SER A 512 -36.37 51.08 -14.62
N VAL A 513 -35.45 50.12 -14.72
CA VAL A 513 -34.12 50.36 -15.34
C VAL A 513 -34.25 50.74 -16.81
N LEU A 514 -35.14 50.08 -17.55
CA LEU A 514 -35.40 50.41 -18.97
C LEU A 514 -36.00 51.82 -19.12
N ASP A 515 -36.92 52.22 -18.24
CA ASP A 515 -37.52 53.55 -18.22
C ASP A 515 -36.49 54.63 -17.91
N GLU A 516 -35.65 54.41 -16.90
CA GLU A 516 -34.59 55.35 -16.56
C GLU A 516 -33.61 55.54 -17.71
N ILE A 517 -33.19 54.45 -18.37
CA ILE A 517 -32.33 54.54 -19.57
C ILE A 517 -33.04 55.29 -20.69
N HIS A 518 -34.34 55.02 -20.89
CA HIS A 518 -35.13 55.71 -21.89
C HIS A 518 -35.19 57.22 -21.61
N ASP A 519 -35.57 57.61 -20.40
CA ASP A 519 -35.76 59.00 -19.98
C ASP A 519 -34.46 59.80 -20.01
N LEU A 520 -33.32 59.15 -19.71
CA LEU A 520 -32.01 59.79 -19.77
C LEU A 520 -31.51 59.97 -21.22
N LEU A 521 -31.76 59.01 -22.11
CA LEU A 521 -31.24 59.02 -23.49
C LEU A 521 -32.17 59.69 -24.51
N PHE A 522 -33.48 59.70 -24.27
CA PHE A 522 -34.48 60.26 -25.18
C PHE A 522 -34.24 61.75 -25.49
N PRO A 523 -33.91 62.65 -24.53
CA PRO A 523 -33.58 64.03 -24.83
C PRO A 523 -32.35 64.18 -25.75
N LEU A 524 -31.35 63.33 -25.57
CA LEU A 524 -30.12 63.32 -26.39
C LEU A 524 -30.40 62.85 -27.82
N ALA A 525 -31.23 61.83 -27.99
CA ALA A 525 -31.68 61.37 -29.30
C ALA A 525 -32.52 62.43 -30.02
N LYS A 526 -33.44 63.08 -29.29
CA LYS A 526 -34.30 64.16 -29.81
C LYS A 526 -33.50 65.38 -30.26
N GLN A 527 -32.45 65.76 -29.51
CA GLN A 527 -31.54 66.85 -29.91
C GLN A 527 -30.83 66.56 -31.23
N LYS A 528 -30.56 65.28 -31.54
CA LYS A 528 -29.96 64.83 -32.79
C LYS A 528 -30.96 64.44 -33.88
N GLU A 529 -32.26 64.60 -33.64
CA GLU A 529 -33.32 64.16 -34.56
C GLU A 529 -33.24 62.65 -34.90
N ILE A 530 -32.88 61.81 -33.92
CA ILE A 530 -32.82 60.34 -34.04
C ILE A 530 -34.07 59.76 -33.38
N ASP A 531 -34.74 58.82 -34.05
CA ASP A 531 -35.87 58.10 -33.46
C ASP A 531 -35.34 57.05 -32.47
N PHE A 532 -35.67 57.19 -31.19
CA PHE A 532 -35.24 56.26 -30.14
C PHE A 532 -36.44 55.52 -29.57
N ARG A 533 -36.48 54.20 -29.77
CA ARG A 533 -37.64 53.35 -29.40
C ARG A 533 -37.26 52.27 -28.41
N LEU A 534 -38.16 52.02 -27.45
CA LEU A 534 -38.10 50.90 -26.52
C LEU A 534 -39.17 49.86 -26.90
N GLU A 535 -38.76 48.62 -27.17
CA GLU A 535 -39.64 47.53 -27.60
C GLU A 535 -39.60 46.34 -26.63
N GLY A 536 -40.75 45.68 -26.44
CA GLY A 536 -40.87 44.41 -25.66
C GLY A 536 -40.97 44.56 -24.14
N LYS A 537 -41.03 45.79 -23.61
CA LYS A 537 -41.06 46.10 -22.16
C LYS A 537 -42.19 45.40 -21.38
N SER A 538 -43.37 45.25 -21.97
CA SER A 538 -44.56 44.72 -21.26
C SER A 538 -44.61 43.19 -21.20
N GLU A 539 -43.78 42.49 -21.96
CA GLU A 539 -43.85 41.03 -22.15
C GLU A 539 -42.80 40.26 -21.32
N ILE A 540 -42.09 40.95 -20.43
CA ILE A 540 -41.04 40.38 -19.58
C ILE A 540 -41.45 40.29 -18.10
N GLN A 541 -40.83 39.36 -17.39
CA GLN A 541 -40.79 39.31 -15.93
C GLN A 541 -40.24 40.64 -15.37
N GLU A 542 -41.02 41.32 -14.52
CA GLU A 542 -40.71 42.67 -14.04
C GLU A 542 -39.67 42.67 -12.93
N TYR A 543 -39.87 41.88 -11.87
CA TYR A 543 -39.01 41.81 -10.69
C TYR A 543 -38.09 40.59 -10.75
N VAL A 544 -36.80 40.81 -10.50
CA VAL A 544 -35.75 39.78 -10.51
C VAL A 544 -34.67 40.05 -9.44
N TYR A 545 -33.88 39.03 -9.09
CA TYR A 545 -32.63 39.23 -8.36
C TYR A 545 -31.47 39.54 -9.31
N GLY A 546 -30.80 40.67 -9.10
CA GLY A 546 -29.56 40.99 -9.81
C GLY A 546 -29.01 42.34 -9.38
N ASP A 547 -28.16 42.91 -10.23
CA ASP A 547 -27.48 44.18 -10.00
C ASP A 547 -28.02 45.25 -10.98
N PRO A 548 -29.00 46.09 -10.57
CA PRO A 548 -29.57 47.10 -11.46
C PRO A 548 -28.56 48.16 -11.87
N LEU A 549 -27.54 48.44 -11.05
CA LEU A 549 -26.50 49.41 -11.38
C LEU A 549 -25.66 48.92 -12.55
N ARG A 550 -25.27 47.63 -12.55
CA ARG A 550 -24.50 47.03 -13.66
C ARG A 550 -25.33 46.85 -14.92
N LEU A 551 -26.59 46.46 -14.79
CA LEU A 551 -27.50 46.40 -15.94
C LEU A 551 -27.66 47.79 -16.58
N ARG A 552 -27.88 48.83 -15.77
CA ARG A 552 -27.96 50.22 -16.21
C ARG A 552 -26.68 50.66 -16.91
N GLN A 553 -25.51 50.33 -16.38
CA GLN A 553 -24.22 50.63 -16.98
C GLN A 553 -24.04 49.99 -18.37
N ILE A 554 -24.41 48.70 -18.50
CA ILE A 554 -24.37 47.97 -19.78
C ILE A 554 -25.29 48.64 -20.81
N LEU A 555 -26.54 48.92 -20.45
CA LEU A 555 -27.55 49.50 -21.35
C LEU A 555 -27.21 50.93 -21.74
N TRP A 556 -26.78 51.75 -20.78
CA TRP A 556 -26.32 53.12 -21.02
C TRP A 556 -25.16 53.15 -22.02
N ASN A 557 -24.16 52.27 -21.84
CA ASN A 557 -23.01 52.21 -22.73
C ASN A 557 -23.40 51.80 -24.16
N LEU A 558 -24.24 50.78 -24.32
CA LEU A 558 -24.63 50.29 -25.65
C LEU A 558 -25.59 51.25 -26.37
N ALA A 559 -26.68 51.67 -25.72
CA ALA A 559 -27.67 52.57 -26.33
C ALA A 559 -27.10 54.00 -26.51
N GLY A 560 -26.30 54.47 -25.55
CA GLY A 560 -25.57 55.72 -25.68
C GLY A 560 -24.59 55.73 -26.86
N ASN A 561 -23.88 54.62 -27.10
CA ASN A 561 -23.05 54.46 -28.30
C ASN A 561 -23.90 54.47 -29.58
N GLY A 562 -25.06 53.81 -29.60
CA GLY A 562 -25.99 53.85 -30.73
C GLY A 562 -26.38 55.29 -31.12
N ILE A 563 -26.81 56.10 -30.15
CA ILE A 563 -27.19 57.52 -30.37
C ILE A 563 -25.97 58.37 -30.75
N LYS A 564 -24.80 58.06 -30.18
CA LYS A 564 -23.56 58.79 -30.45
C LYS A 564 -23.10 58.62 -31.89
N PHE A 565 -23.11 57.40 -32.42
CA PHE A 565 -22.58 57.05 -33.75
C PHE A 565 -23.62 57.03 -34.88
N THR A 566 -24.88 57.34 -34.55
CA THR A 566 -25.95 57.58 -35.53
C THR A 566 -26.10 59.09 -35.73
N ASN A 567 -26.15 59.53 -37.00
CA ASN A 567 -26.35 60.94 -37.35
C ASN A 567 -27.82 61.24 -37.69
N ARG A 568 -28.49 60.33 -38.39
CA ARG A 568 -29.91 60.35 -38.75
C ARG A 568 -30.40 58.91 -38.86
N GLY A 569 -31.65 58.64 -38.48
CA GLY A 569 -32.23 57.30 -38.50
C GLY A 569 -32.77 56.92 -37.13
N GLU A 570 -32.55 55.67 -36.72
CA GLU A 570 -33.14 55.11 -35.51
C GLU A 570 -32.16 54.34 -34.63
N VAL A 571 -32.46 54.34 -33.33
CA VAL A 571 -31.84 53.46 -32.33
C VAL A 571 -32.96 52.74 -31.60
N VAL A 572 -32.89 51.42 -31.53
CA VAL A 572 -33.93 50.58 -30.91
C VAL A 572 -33.32 49.77 -29.78
N LEU A 573 -33.83 49.95 -28.58
CA LEU A 573 -33.58 49.09 -27.43
C LEU A 573 -34.72 48.08 -27.34
N LYS A 574 -34.43 46.82 -27.62
CA LYS A 574 -35.39 45.72 -27.58
C LYS A 574 -35.07 44.77 -26.44
N VAL A 575 -36.09 44.41 -25.67
CA VAL A 575 -35.99 43.37 -24.64
C VAL A 575 -36.91 42.21 -24.98
N ALA A 576 -36.43 40.98 -24.79
CA ALA A 576 -37.21 39.78 -25.06
C ALA A 576 -36.94 38.70 -24.01
N GLN A 577 -37.99 38.09 -23.48
CA GLN A 577 -37.88 36.93 -22.62
C GLN A 577 -37.67 35.68 -23.49
N LYS A 578 -36.65 34.86 -23.17
CA LYS A 578 -36.33 33.63 -23.93
C LYS A 578 -36.85 32.38 -23.25
N ASN A 579 -36.39 32.15 -22.02
CA ASN A 579 -36.70 30.96 -21.24
C ASN A 579 -37.26 31.40 -19.88
N ILE A 580 -38.32 30.74 -19.43
CA ILE A 580 -38.86 30.93 -18.08
C ILE A 580 -38.97 29.57 -17.40
N SER A 581 -38.47 29.51 -16.18
CA SER A 581 -38.61 28.37 -15.26
C SER A 581 -39.33 28.84 -14.01
N LYS A 582 -39.60 27.93 -13.06
CA LYS A 582 -40.27 28.31 -11.80
C LYS A 582 -39.46 29.30 -10.95
N ASP A 583 -38.13 29.21 -11.01
CA ASP A 583 -37.24 29.94 -10.10
C ASP A 583 -36.31 30.92 -10.84
N GLY A 584 -36.35 30.96 -12.18
CA GLY A 584 -35.46 31.81 -12.97
C GLY A 584 -35.97 32.11 -14.38
N VAL A 585 -35.52 33.25 -14.93
CA VAL A 585 -35.89 33.80 -16.24
C VAL A 585 -34.65 34.25 -17.00
N SER A 586 -34.60 33.94 -18.30
CA SER A 586 -33.54 34.37 -19.20
C SER A 586 -34.03 35.53 -20.07
N ILE A 587 -33.36 36.67 -19.99
CA ILE A 587 -33.76 37.90 -20.68
C ILE A 587 -32.68 38.32 -21.67
N GLU A 588 -33.08 38.45 -22.94
CA GLU A 588 -32.24 38.94 -24.03
C GLU A 588 -32.48 40.44 -24.22
N PHE A 589 -31.39 41.21 -24.20
CA PHE A 589 -31.37 42.62 -24.51
C PHE A 589 -30.67 42.82 -25.85
N THR A 590 -31.27 43.61 -26.73
CA THR A 590 -30.72 43.93 -28.05
C THR A 590 -30.76 45.43 -28.28
N VAL A 591 -29.61 46.02 -28.61
CA VAL A 591 -29.48 47.42 -29.01
C VAL A 591 -29.12 47.47 -30.48
N MET A 592 -29.96 48.11 -31.29
CA MET A 592 -29.77 48.27 -32.73
C MET A 592 -29.64 49.75 -33.06
N ASP A 593 -28.68 50.11 -33.90
CA ASP A 593 -28.51 51.45 -34.45
C ASP A 593 -28.47 51.38 -35.98
N SER A 594 -28.94 52.44 -36.65
CA SER A 594 -28.81 52.61 -38.11
C SER A 594 -27.60 53.49 -38.49
N GLY A 595 -26.57 53.54 -37.66
CA GLY A 595 -25.44 54.45 -37.78
C GLY A 595 -24.36 53.98 -38.77
N ILE A 596 -23.13 54.45 -38.55
CA ILE A 596 -22.00 54.21 -39.46
C ILE A 596 -21.58 52.74 -39.57
N GLY A 597 -21.98 51.88 -38.63
CA GLY A 597 -21.56 50.48 -38.57
C GLY A 597 -20.05 50.30 -38.28
N ILE A 598 -19.62 49.06 -38.11
CA ILE A 598 -18.25 48.67 -37.73
C ILE A 598 -17.66 47.75 -38.82
N PRO A 599 -16.53 48.12 -39.46
CA PRO A 599 -15.85 47.30 -40.47
C PRO A 599 -15.45 45.91 -39.92
N LEU A 600 -15.54 44.87 -40.75
CA LEU A 600 -15.36 43.47 -40.34
C LEU A 600 -14.00 43.21 -39.66
N GLU A 601 -12.92 43.82 -40.18
CA GLU A 601 -11.58 43.73 -39.59
C GLU A 601 -11.48 44.31 -38.17
N LYS A 602 -12.33 45.29 -37.83
CA LYS A 602 -12.29 46.02 -36.55
C LYS A 602 -13.29 45.47 -35.52
N GLN A 603 -14.22 44.59 -35.90
CA GLN A 603 -15.27 44.06 -35.01
C GLN A 603 -14.75 43.26 -33.81
N LYS A 604 -13.57 42.61 -33.91
CA LYS A 604 -12.96 41.94 -32.76
C LYS A 604 -12.22 42.93 -31.85
N GLN A 605 -11.59 43.93 -32.46
CA GLN A 605 -10.75 44.90 -31.77
C GLN A 605 -11.56 45.91 -30.93
N VAL A 606 -12.83 46.18 -31.26
CA VAL A 606 -13.68 47.12 -30.49
C VAL A 606 -13.98 46.66 -29.06
N PHE A 607 -13.75 45.40 -28.74
CA PHE A 607 -13.90 44.86 -27.38
C PHE A 607 -12.57 44.81 -26.59
N GLU A 608 -11.45 45.15 -27.23
CA GLU A 608 -10.15 45.25 -26.54
C GLU A 608 -10.03 46.59 -25.79
N ALA A 609 -9.43 46.57 -24.61
CA ALA A 609 -9.25 47.78 -23.81
C ALA A 609 -8.40 48.82 -24.54
N PHE A 610 -8.81 50.09 -24.46
CA PHE A 610 -8.14 51.25 -25.09
C PHE A 610 -8.13 51.27 -26.63
N SER A 611 -8.96 50.44 -27.26
CA SER A 611 -9.13 50.42 -28.71
C SER A 611 -10.05 51.56 -29.18
N GLN A 612 -9.56 52.47 -30.03
CA GLN A 612 -10.36 53.54 -30.66
C GLN A 612 -10.14 53.56 -32.18
N ASN A 613 -11.21 53.56 -32.96
CA ASN A 613 -11.14 53.59 -34.43
C ASN A 613 -10.68 54.96 -34.95
N ASP A 614 -9.53 55.02 -35.62
CA ASP A 614 -8.96 56.10 -36.45
C ASP A 614 -8.95 57.54 -35.87
N THR A 615 -7.86 58.28 -36.12
CA THR A 615 -7.65 59.66 -35.64
C THR A 615 -8.73 60.69 -36.05
N SER A 616 -9.63 60.36 -36.99
CA SER A 616 -10.75 61.20 -37.45
C SER A 616 -12.03 60.97 -36.65
N THR A 617 -12.36 59.72 -36.30
CA THR A 617 -13.56 59.37 -35.50
C THR A 617 -13.35 59.68 -34.03
N ALA A 618 -12.13 59.46 -33.51
CA ALA A 618 -11.71 59.86 -32.17
C ALA A 618 -11.82 61.39 -31.96
N ARG A 619 -11.49 62.19 -32.99
CA ARG A 619 -11.61 63.65 -32.97
C ARG A 619 -13.05 64.17 -33.01
N LYS A 620 -13.98 63.43 -33.64
CA LYS A 620 -15.37 63.86 -33.84
C LYS A 620 -16.33 63.42 -32.73
N PHE A 621 -16.04 62.30 -32.05
CA PHE A 621 -16.96 61.71 -31.08
C PHE A 621 -16.35 61.44 -29.68
N GLY A 622 -15.01 61.43 -29.50
CA GLY A 622 -14.33 61.27 -28.20
C GLY A 622 -14.63 59.97 -27.43
N GLY A 623 -13.91 59.65 -26.35
CA GLY A 623 -14.20 58.50 -25.46
C GLY A 623 -12.95 57.87 -24.82
N SER A 624 -13.13 56.99 -23.82
CA SER A 624 -12.03 56.25 -23.15
C SER A 624 -11.58 55.00 -23.92
N GLY A 625 -12.44 54.46 -24.80
CA GLY A 625 -12.21 53.14 -25.42
C GLY A 625 -12.37 51.96 -24.46
N LEU A 626 -12.92 52.20 -23.26
CA LEU A 626 -13.13 51.18 -22.23
C LEU A 626 -14.60 50.72 -22.12
N GLY A 627 -15.55 51.51 -22.64
CA GLY A 627 -16.97 51.22 -22.47
C GLY A 627 -17.38 49.82 -22.96
N LEU A 628 -16.96 49.41 -24.17
CA LEU A 628 -17.31 48.09 -24.71
C LEU A 628 -16.57 46.92 -24.05
N SER A 629 -15.32 47.13 -23.60
CA SER A 629 -14.57 46.10 -22.88
C SER A 629 -15.16 45.87 -21.48
N ILE A 630 -15.54 46.95 -20.77
CA ILE A 630 -16.25 46.88 -19.49
C ILE A 630 -17.62 46.21 -19.67
N THR A 631 -18.40 46.62 -20.68
CA THR A 631 -19.70 45.99 -20.98
C THR A 631 -19.55 44.49 -21.22
N LYS A 632 -18.56 44.07 -22.01
CA LYS A 632 -18.30 42.64 -22.25
C LYS A 632 -17.99 41.89 -20.95
N GLN A 633 -17.09 42.41 -20.13
CA GLN A 633 -16.71 41.74 -18.88
C GLN A 633 -17.86 41.72 -17.86
N LEU A 634 -18.68 42.78 -17.77
CA LEU A 634 -19.86 42.81 -16.90
C LEU A 634 -20.94 41.81 -17.33
N VAL A 635 -21.11 41.61 -18.64
CA VAL A 635 -22.00 40.57 -19.17
C VAL A 635 -21.46 39.17 -18.85
N GLU A 636 -20.15 38.94 -19.03
CA GLU A 636 -19.50 37.65 -18.72
C GLU A 636 -19.52 37.33 -17.21
N LEU A 637 -19.34 38.32 -16.34
CA LEU A 637 -19.46 38.17 -14.88
C LEU A 637 -20.88 37.78 -14.45
N GLN A 638 -21.90 38.20 -15.20
CA GLN A 638 -23.30 37.83 -14.98
C GLN A 638 -23.69 36.53 -15.71
N GLY A 639 -22.71 35.77 -16.23
CA GLY A 639 -22.94 34.48 -16.90
C GLY A 639 -23.45 34.60 -18.36
N GLY A 640 -23.52 35.82 -18.90
CA GLY A 640 -23.99 36.11 -20.25
C GLY A 640 -22.91 36.11 -21.31
N VAL A 641 -23.32 36.26 -22.58
CA VAL A 641 -22.42 36.47 -23.73
C VAL A 641 -22.89 37.65 -24.57
N LEU A 642 -22.00 38.60 -24.85
CA LEU A 642 -22.26 39.74 -25.73
C LEU A 642 -21.87 39.41 -27.19
N LYS A 643 -22.83 39.54 -28.11
CA LYS A 643 -22.69 39.31 -29.55
C LYS A 643 -22.81 40.62 -30.33
N LEU A 644 -22.05 40.73 -31.42
CA LEU A 644 -22.06 41.88 -32.33
C LEU A 644 -22.37 41.41 -33.76
N GLU A 645 -23.36 42.03 -34.37
CA GLU A 645 -23.66 41.96 -35.80
C GLU A 645 -23.58 43.38 -36.36
N SER A 646 -22.61 43.68 -37.23
CA SER A 646 -22.47 45.03 -37.77
C SER A 646 -21.99 45.01 -39.22
N LYS A 647 -22.40 46.00 -40.00
CA LYS A 647 -21.92 46.21 -41.37
C LYS A 647 -21.74 47.70 -41.62
N GLU A 648 -20.59 48.06 -42.16
CA GLU A 648 -20.26 49.45 -42.47
C GLU A 648 -21.33 50.11 -43.35
N GLY A 649 -21.77 51.30 -42.94
CA GLY A 649 -22.85 52.08 -43.54
C GLY A 649 -24.27 51.55 -43.30
N LYS A 650 -24.46 50.45 -42.55
CA LYS A 650 -25.78 49.86 -42.27
C LYS A 650 -26.13 49.78 -40.77
N GLY A 651 -25.27 50.29 -39.89
CA GLY A 651 -25.46 50.27 -38.45
C GLY A 651 -24.95 49.00 -37.76
N SER A 652 -25.21 48.91 -36.45
CA SER A 652 -24.76 47.80 -35.59
C SER A 652 -25.88 47.26 -34.72
N LYS A 653 -25.74 45.98 -34.36
CA LYS A 653 -26.65 45.27 -33.46
C LYS A 653 -25.83 44.54 -32.41
N PHE A 654 -26.06 44.90 -31.16
CA PHE A 654 -25.47 44.26 -29.98
C PHE A 654 -26.53 43.46 -29.25
N THR A 655 -26.26 42.18 -28.98
CA THR A 655 -27.20 41.28 -28.29
C THR A 655 -26.51 40.59 -27.13
N PHE A 656 -27.10 40.62 -25.94
CA PHE A 656 -26.64 39.86 -24.79
C PHE A 656 -27.80 39.27 -24.00
N THR A 657 -27.51 38.24 -23.21
CA THR A 657 -28.50 37.52 -22.40
C THR A 657 -28.00 37.46 -20.97
N ILE A 658 -28.90 37.69 -20.01
CA ILE A 658 -28.63 37.51 -18.58
C ILE A 658 -29.71 36.59 -18.01
N ASP A 659 -29.28 35.62 -17.20
CA ASP A 659 -30.14 34.72 -16.47
C ASP A 659 -30.36 35.27 -15.06
N TYR A 660 -31.63 35.47 -14.70
CA TYR A 660 -32.04 36.05 -13.43
C TYR A 660 -32.86 35.08 -12.60
N ASP A 661 -32.71 35.12 -11.28
CA ASP A 661 -33.60 34.39 -10.36
C ASP A 661 -34.87 35.22 -10.09
N ILE A 662 -36.02 34.55 -9.92
CA ILE A 662 -37.31 35.21 -9.67
C ILE A 662 -37.57 35.28 -8.15
N PRO A 663 -37.81 36.47 -7.57
CA PRO A 663 -38.12 36.64 -6.15
C PRO A 663 -39.52 36.13 -5.77
N SER A 664 -39.71 35.81 -4.49
CA SER A 664 -41.01 35.38 -3.99
C SER A 664 -41.99 36.55 -3.85
N ILE A 665 -43.30 36.25 -3.86
CA ILE A 665 -44.37 37.28 -3.77
C ILE A 665 -44.24 38.13 -2.49
N LEU A 666 -43.87 37.51 -1.35
CA LEU A 666 -43.67 38.23 -0.07
C LEU A 666 -42.50 39.23 -0.12
N GLU A 667 -41.49 38.99 -0.94
CA GLU A 667 -40.33 39.89 -1.08
C GLU A 667 -40.65 41.08 -1.99
N ILE A 668 -41.45 40.85 -3.03
CA ILE A 668 -41.96 41.91 -3.90
C ILE A 668 -42.89 42.85 -3.12
N GLU A 669 -43.76 42.32 -2.25
CA GLU A 669 -44.68 43.12 -1.42
C GLU A 669 -43.93 44.06 -0.45
N LYS A 670 -42.84 43.61 0.17
CA LYS A 670 -42.01 44.44 1.07
C LYS A 670 -41.39 45.63 0.37
N ILE A 671 -41.00 45.49 -0.90
CA ILE A 671 -40.37 46.57 -1.68
C ILE A 671 -41.43 47.60 -2.09
N LEU A 672 -42.61 47.14 -2.52
CA LEU A 672 -43.74 48.00 -2.86
C LEU A 672 -44.26 48.79 -1.64
N GLU A 673 -44.16 48.25 -0.42
CA GLU A 673 -44.45 48.98 0.83
C GLU A 673 -43.40 50.06 1.16
N ALA A 674 -42.12 49.78 0.91
CA ALA A 674 -41.01 50.73 1.12
C ALA A 674 -40.99 51.89 0.10
N GLU A 675 -41.46 51.66 -1.13
CA GLU A 675 -41.60 52.73 -2.14
C GLU A 675 -42.83 53.62 -1.85
N LYS A 676 -43.95 53.05 -1.38
CA LYS A 676 -45.14 53.82 -0.96
C LYS A 676 -44.88 54.78 0.20
N THR A 677 -43.90 54.48 1.05
CA THR A 677 -43.55 55.33 2.21
C THR A 677 -42.64 56.50 1.83
N LYS A 678 -41.87 56.42 0.72
CA LYS A 678 -41.02 57.52 0.23
C LYS A 678 -41.77 58.65 -0.49
N ASP A 679 -42.92 58.35 -1.11
CA ASP A 679 -43.74 59.37 -1.77
C ASP A 679 -44.57 60.25 -0.81
N LEU A 680 -44.62 59.89 0.48
CA LEU A 680 -45.36 60.62 1.53
C LEU A 680 -44.55 61.75 2.20
N GLU A 681 -43.24 61.87 1.96
CA GLU A 681 -42.37 62.88 2.63
C GLU A 681 -42.16 64.18 1.83
N LYS A 682 -42.85 64.35 0.68
CA LYS A 682 -42.75 65.54 -0.17
C LYS A 682 -43.66 66.72 0.21
N SER A 683 -44.35 66.66 1.35
CA SER A 683 -45.16 67.77 1.86
C SER A 683 -44.82 68.02 3.32
N PHE A 684 -44.08 69.11 3.60
CA PHE A 684 -44.25 70.02 4.74
C PHE A 684 -43.18 71.12 4.63
N GLN A 685 -43.51 72.16 3.87
CA GLN A 685 -42.88 73.48 3.98
C GLN A 685 -43.63 74.28 5.05
N ASP A 686 -42.83 75.03 5.82
CA ASP A 686 -43.12 76.25 6.58
C ASP A 686 -43.11 76.23 8.13
N VAL A 687 -42.35 77.22 8.61
CA VAL A 687 -42.35 77.94 9.91
C VAL A 687 -41.30 77.54 10.98
N VAL A 688 -40.09 78.06 10.78
CA VAL A 688 -39.36 79.10 11.56
C VAL A 688 -39.21 78.97 13.10
N SER A 689 -37.92 79.10 13.48
CA SER A 689 -37.34 79.62 14.73
C SER A 689 -37.20 78.65 15.92
N LYS A 690 -36.07 77.92 15.96
CA LYS A 690 -35.45 77.50 17.22
C LYS A 690 -33.98 77.92 17.27
N SER A 691 -33.63 78.68 18.30
CA SER A 691 -32.26 79.07 18.65
C SER A 691 -31.56 77.86 19.27
N ALA A 692 -30.99 76.99 18.43
CA ALA A 692 -30.10 75.91 18.87
C ALA A 692 -28.65 76.39 18.83
N ARG A 693 -27.90 76.20 19.92
CA ARG A 693 -26.46 76.48 19.97
C ARG A 693 -25.70 75.29 19.41
N ILE A 694 -25.03 75.51 18.28
CA ILE A 694 -24.31 74.46 17.54
C ILE A 694 -22.81 74.61 17.75
N LEU A 695 -22.14 73.53 18.14
CA LEU A 695 -20.68 73.41 18.12
C LEU A 695 -20.26 72.58 16.91
N VAL A 696 -19.26 73.03 16.16
CA VAL A 696 -18.68 72.31 15.01
C VAL A 696 -17.23 71.99 15.36
N ALA A 697 -16.87 70.71 15.34
CA ALA A 697 -15.51 70.23 15.55
C ALA A 697 -14.97 69.62 14.26
N GLU A 698 -14.03 70.31 13.62
CA GLU A 698 -13.43 69.95 12.33
C GLU A 698 -11.99 70.52 12.25
N ASP A 699 -11.03 69.70 11.85
CA ASP A 699 -9.61 70.09 11.79
C ASP A 699 -9.23 70.79 10.48
N ASN A 700 -9.98 70.54 9.40
CA ASN A 700 -9.74 71.16 8.10
C ASN A 700 -10.40 72.54 7.98
N GLU A 701 -9.60 73.60 7.82
CA GLU A 701 -10.07 74.99 7.70
C GLU A 701 -11.07 75.21 6.55
N THR A 702 -10.91 74.50 5.43
CA THR A 702 -11.81 74.63 4.26
C THR A 702 -13.18 74.04 4.57
N ASN A 703 -13.22 72.89 5.26
CA ASN A 703 -14.45 72.27 5.71
C ASN A 703 -15.12 73.11 6.81
N CYS A 704 -14.34 73.65 7.75
CA CYS A 704 -14.83 74.59 8.77
C CYS A 704 -15.59 75.75 8.13
N LEU A 705 -14.98 76.41 7.14
CA LEU A 705 -15.57 77.55 6.44
C LEU A 705 -16.84 77.17 5.65
N LEU A 706 -16.86 75.97 5.05
CA LEU A 706 -18.02 75.47 4.32
C LEU A 706 -19.21 75.20 5.27
N ILE A 707 -18.95 74.51 6.39
CA ILE A 707 -19.95 74.16 7.40
C ILE A 707 -20.49 75.42 8.06
N GLU A 708 -19.60 76.32 8.45
CA GLU A 708 -19.96 77.60 9.08
C GLU A 708 -20.87 78.44 8.17
N ARG A 709 -20.53 78.58 6.88
CA ARG A 709 -21.37 79.30 5.91
C ARG A 709 -22.69 78.61 5.64
N ALA A 710 -22.71 77.28 5.60
CA ALA A 710 -23.92 76.50 5.44
C ALA A 710 -24.89 76.72 6.62
N LEU A 711 -24.38 76.66 7.86
CA LEU A 711 -25.16 76.89 9.07
C LEU A 711 -25.64 78.34 9.19
N LYS A 712 -24.79 79.33 8.85
CA LYS A 712 -25.18 80.75 8.79
C LYS A 712 -26.27 81.02 7.76
N LYS A 713 -26.22 80.36 6.59
CA LYS A 713 -27.29 80.46 5.57
C LYS A 713 -28.61 79.83 6.03
N LEU A 714 -28.55 78.86 6.93
CA LEU A 714 -29.71 78.22 7.56
C LEU A 714 -30.22 78.99 8.80
N GLY A 715 -29.55 80.09 9.20
CA GLY A 715 -29.97 80.96 10.31
C GLY A 715 -29.38 80.61 11.68
N TYR A 716 -28.38 79.72 11.75
CA TYR A 716 -27.68 79.37 12.98
C TYR A 716 -26.38 80.18 13.14
N ASP A 717 -25.95 80.38 14.39
CA ASP A 717 -24.64 80.96 14.73
C ASP A 717 -23.76 79.90 15.41
N PRO A 718 -22.94 79.15 14.64
CA PRO A 718 -22.15 78.05 15.18
C PRO A 718 -20.86 78.52 15.83
N THR A 719 -20.46 77.86 16.91
CA THR A 719 -19.08 77.93 17.44
C THR A 719 -18.24 76.85 16.76
N VAL A 720 -17.05 77.20 16.26
CA VAL A 720 -16.14 76.26 15.59
C VAL A 720 -14.92 76.00 16.48
N VAL A 721 -14.50 74.74 16.54
CA VAL A 721 -13.28 74.26 17.22
C VAL A 721 -12.55 73.27 16.32
N HIS A 722 -11.24 73.10 16.54
CA HIS A 722 -10.36 72.41 15.57
C HIS A 722 -9.89 71.01 15.99
N ASN A 723 -10.24 70.56 17.19
CA ASN A 723 -9.89 69.23 17.69
C ASN A 723 -10.82 68.82 18.85
N GLY A 724 -10.78 67.53 19.23
CA GLY A 724 -11.59 67.02 20.34
C GLY A 724 -11.20 67.57 21.71
N ARG A 725 -9.98 68.11 21.88
CA ARG A 725 -9.53 68.71 23.14
C ARG A 725 -10.22 70.06 23.39
N GLU A 726 -10.32 70.88 22.36
CA GLU A 726 -11.06 72.13 22.39
C GLU A 726 -12.56 71.91 22.62
N VAL A 727 -13.14 70.83 22.08
CA VAL A 727 -14.52 70.43 22.40
C VAL A 727 -14.67 70.24 23.92
N ILE A 728 -13.76 69.49 24.54
CA ILE A 728 -13.78 69.20 25.98
C ILE A 728 -13.66 70.48 26.81
N GLU A 729 -12.81 71.41 26.39
CA GLU A 729 -12.59 72.69 27.07
C GLU A 729 -13.79 73.62 26.90
N ARG A 730 -14.34 73.72 25.69
CA ARG A 730 -15.50 74.56 25.38
C ARG A 730 -16.75 74.09 26.12
N MET A 731 -16.95 72.78 26.22
CA MET A 731 -18.05 72.15 26.97
C MET A 731 -17.98 72.37 28.49
N GLN A 732 -16.83 72.78 29.04
CA GLN A 732 -16.71 73.17 30.46
C GLN A 732 -17.10 74.62 30.70
N LEU A 733 -17.05 75.45 29.66
CA LEU A 733 -17.31 76.89 29.73
C LEU A 733 -18.73 77.23 29.27
N GLU A 734 -19.24 76.50 28.28
CA GLU A 734 -20.53 76.75 27.63
C GLU A 734 -21.31 75.45 27.41
N THR A 735 -22.62 75.61 27.23
CA THR A 735 -23.54 74.51 26.93
C THR A 735 -23.99 74.60 25.47
N PHE A 736 -23.95 73.49 24.76
CA PHE A 736 -24.41 73.36 23.37
C PHE A 736 -25.60 72.41 23.28
N ASP A 737 -26.42 72.58 22.25
CA ASP A 737 -27.60 71.73 21.99
C ASP A 737 -27.27 70.64 20.97
N ILE A 738 -26.48 70.99 19.94
CA ILE A 738 -26.03 70.09 18.88
C ILE A 738 -24.52 70.24 18.69
N ILE A 739 -23.82 69.12 18.54
CA ILE A 739 -22.42 69.07 18.16
C ILE A 739 -22.28 68.32 16.84
N LEU A 740 -21.77 69.00 15.81
CA LEU A 740 -21.29 68.36 14.59
C LEU A 740 -19.82 67.96 14.81
N MET A 741 -19.55 66.67 14.88
CA MET A 741 -18.29 66.12 15.36
C MET A 741 -17.59 65.32 14.26
N ASP A 742 -16.46 65.79 13.77
CA ASP A 742 -15.59 64.97 12.94
C ASP A 742 -15.05 63.76 13.73
N ILE A 743 -15.03 62.60 13.08
CA ILE A 743 -14.54 61.37 13.70
C ILE A 743 -13.02 61.38 13.80
N HIS A 744 -12.33 61.87 12.78
CA HIS A 744 -10.87 61.82 12.68
C HIS A 744 -10.29 63.22 12.82
N MET A 745 -9.89 63.57 14.05
CA MET A 745 -9.21 64.82 14.36
C MET A 745 -7.88 64.54 15.10
N PRO A 746 -6.89 65.44 15.01
CA PRO A 746 -5.65 65.35 15.77
C PRO A 746 -5.87 65.56 17.27
N GLU A 747 -4.89 65.10 18.06
CA GLU A 747 -4.87 65.12 19.54
C GLU A 747 -5.93 64.23 20.21
N VAL A 748 -7.19 64.61 20.12
CA VAL A 748 -8.33 63.88 20.67
C VAL A 748 -9.33 63.67 19.56
N ASP A 749 -9.59 62.41 19.22
CA ASP A 749 -10.52 62.06 18.15
C ASP A 749 -11.99 62.27 18.57
N GLY A 750 -12.91 62.29 17.60
CA GLY A 750 -14.32 62.57 17.86
C GLY A 750 -15.01 61.51 18.73
N ILE A 751 -14.50 60.27 18.72
CA ILE A 751 -15.05 59.17 19.53
C ILE A 751 -14.60 59.31 20.99
N GLU A 752 -13.34 59.66 21.24
CA GLU A 752 -12.80 59.92 22.57
C GLU A 752 -13.44 61.16 23.19
N ALA A 753 -13.60 62.25 22.42
CA ALA A 753 -14.35 63.42 22.85
C ALA A 753 -15.79 63.05 23.23
N THR A 754 -16.46 62.23 22.41
CA THR A 754 -17.83 61.75 22.69
C THR A 754 -17.89 60.92 23.97
N LYS A 755 -16.96 59.97 24.18
CA LYS A 755 -16.89 59.19 25.42
C LYS A 755 -16.68 60.08 26.63
N TRP A 756 -15.80 61.08 26.52
CA TRP A 756 -15.57 62.03 27.59
C TRP A 756 -16.87 62.78 27.93
N ILE A 757 -17.58 63.31 26.92
CA ILE A 757 -18.86 64.00 27.11
C ILE A 757 -19.84 63.07 27.83
N ARG A 758 -19.99 61.83 27.39
CA ARG A 758 -20.92 60.85 27.99
C ARG A 758 -20.50 60.34 29.38
N SER A 759 -19.22 60.46 29.76
CA SER A 759 -18.70 59.97 31.05
C SER A 759 -18.99 60.87 32.26
N LYS A 760 -19.40 62.12 32.05
CA LYS A 760 -19.68 63.10 33.12
C LYS A 760 -21.11 62.92 33.69
N ASN A 761 -21.26 62.00 34.66
CA ASN A 761 -22.32 61.82 35.69
C ASN A 761 -23.83 61.98 35.36
N GLN A 762 -24.63 61.04 35.89
CA GLN A 762 -25.99 60.60 35.50
C GLN A 762 -27.20 61.59 35.63
N ASN A 763 -27.02 62.90 35.80
CA ASN A 763 -28.18 63.82 36.05
C ASN A 763 -28.18 65.13 35.25
N SER A 764 -27.38 65.26 34.18
CA SER A 764 -27.38 66.45 33.31
C SER A 764 -27.63 66.09 31.83
N LYS A 765 -28.43 66.94 31.16
CA LYS A 765 -28.81 66.81 29.74
C LYS A 765 -27.57 66.86 28.84
N PHE A 766 -27.39 65.88 27.97
CA PHE A 766 -26.29 65.86 27.02
C PHE A 766 -26.69 66.46 25.65
N PRO A 767 -25.78 67.12 24.93
CA PRO A 767 -26.03 67.57 23.55
C PRO A 767 -26.22 66.38 22.60
N ILE A 768 -26.98 66.63 21.54
CA ILE A 768 -27.07 65.74 20.38
C ILE A 768 -25.72 65.78 19.65
N ILE A 769 -25.07 64.63 19.48
CA ILE A 769 -23.78 64.53 18.78
C ILE A 769 -24.01 63.86 17.42
N ILE A 770 -23.72 64.57 16.34
CA ILE A 770 -23.84 64.09 14.96
C ILE A 770 -22.43 63.89 14.40
N ALA A 771 -22.10 62.64 14.05
CA ALA A 771 -20.82 62.29 13.45
C ALA A 771 -20.70 62.86 12.04
N LEU A 772 -19.55 63.45 11.71
CA LEU A 772 -19.16 63.79 10.34
C LEU A 772 -18.13 62.76 9.86
N THR A 773 -18.47 61.97 8.85
CA THR A 773 -17.63 60.84 8.39
C THR A 773 -17.44 60.84 6.88
N ALA A 774 -16.30 60.34 6.40
CA ALA A 774 -16.06 60.10 4.97
C ALA A 774 -16.64 58.76 4.47
N ASP A 775 -16.93 57.83 5.39
CA ASP A 775 -17.51 56.52 5.08
C ASP A 775 -19.04 56.59 4.97
N ALA A 776 -19.57 56.27 3.78
CA ALA A 776 -21.00 56.31 3.45
C ALA A 776 -21.78 55.01 3.73
N ILE A 777 -21.16 54.03 4.42
CA ILE A 777 -21.74 52.70 4.61
C ILE A 777 -22.64 52.68 5.86
N GLU A 778 -23.84 52.13 5.71
CA GLU A 778 -24.87 52.01 6.76
C GLU A 778 -24.37 51.32 8.05
N SER A 779 -23.42 50.37 7.94
CA SER A 779 -22.74 49.72 9.07
C SER A 779 -21.91 50.66 9.95
N SER A 780 -21.51 51.82 9.42
CA SER A 780 -20.77 52.85 10.17
C SER A 780 -21.69 53.62 11.12
N ARG A 781 -22.97 53.76 10.79
CA ARG A 781 -23.97 54.45 11.62
C ARG A 781 -24.18 53.74 12.95
N GLU A 782 -24.41 52.42 12.92
CA GLU A 782 -24.53 51.60 14.13
C GLU A 782 -23.28 51.67 15.00
N LYS A 783 -22.10 51.66 14.37
CA LYS A 783 -20.81 51.80 15.05
C LYS A 783 -20.72 53.10 15.85
N TYR A 784 -21.08 54.25 15.26
CA TYR A 784 -21.01 55.54 15.97
C TYR A 784 -22.11 55.71 17.02
N ILE A 785 -23.31 55.21 16.74
CA ILE A 785 -24.41 55.21 17.73
C ILE A 785 -24.03 54.39 18.97
N SER A 786 -23.40 53.22 18.79
CA SER A 786 -22.92 52.38 19.91
C SER A 786 -21.86 53.07 20.80
N LYS A 787 -21.21 54.13 20.30
CA LYS A 787 -20.23 54.94 21.04
C LYS A 787 -20.83 56.15 21.74
N GLY A 788 -22.15 56.35 21.63
CA GLY A 788 -22.90 57.41 22.31
C GLY A 788 -23.24 58.62 21.44
N MET A 789 -23.00 58.56 20.12
CA MET A 789 -23.45 59.57 19.16
C MET A 789 -24.92 59.33 18.79
N ASN A 790 -25.60 60.37 18.29
CA ASN A 790 -27.02 60.35 17.99
C ASN A 790 -27.32 60.14 16.50
N ASP A 791 -26.44 60.61 15.62
CA ASP A 791 -26.61 60.48 14.17
C ASP A 791 -25.28 60.56 13.42
N CYS A 792 -25.31 60.37 12.09
CA CYS A 792 -24.16 60.55 11.22
C CYS A 792 -24.50 61.24 9.89
N LEU A 793 -23.60 62.08 9.41
CA LEU A 793 -23.63 62.74 8.11
C LEU A 793 -22.34 62.45 7.34
N THR A 794 -22.48 62.25 6.03
CA THR A 794 -21.34 62.01 5.14
C THR A 794 -20.74 63.32 4.65
N LYS A 795 -19.41 63.36 4.55
CA LYS A 795 -18.66 64.45 3.92
C LYS A 795 -18.48 64.14 2.42
N PRO A 796 -18.59 65.13 1.51
CA PRO A 796 -18.92 66.54 1.76
C PRO A 796 -20.41 66.71 2.11
N LEU A 797 -20.69 67.65 3.02
CA LEU A 797 -22.04 67.88 3.53
C LEU A 797 -22.95 68.49 2.46
N ASP A 798 -24.05 67.80 2.17
CA ASP A 798 -25.09 68.29 1.29
C ASP A 798 -26.08 69.18 2.06
N LEU A 799 -26.32 70.40 1.57
CA LEU A 799 -27.13 71.42 2.25
C LEU A 799 -28.57 70.97 2.58
N PRO A 800 -29.31 70.29 1.67
CA PRO A 800 -30.62 69.72 1.97
C PRO A 800 -30.58 68.67 3.08
N ILE A 801 -29.57 67.78 3.08
CA ILE A 801 -29.44 66.70 4.07
C ILE A 801 -29.03 67.27 5.44
N LEU A 802 -28.11 68.24 5.47
CA LEU A 802 -27.75 68.95 6.68
C LEU A 802 -28.97 69.67 7.27
N LYS A 803 -29.76 70.34 6.44
CA LYS A 803 -30.99 71.02 6.86
C LYS A 803 -32.01 70.04 7.44
N SER A 804 -32.33 68.95 6.73
CA SER A 804 -33.32 67.97 7.21
C SER A 804 -32.89 67.31 8.52
N THR A 805 -31.59 67.04 8.68
CA THR A 805 -31.02 66.46 9.89
C THR A 805 -31.08 67.44 11.06
N LEU A 806 -30.73 68.71 10.83
CA LEU A 806 -30.85 69.75 11.86
C LEU A 806 -32.31 70.02 12.24
N ASP A 807 -33.24 70.03 11.29
CA ASP A 807 -34.66 70.20 11.54
C ASP A 807 -35.21 69.03 12.37
N LEU A 808 -34.80 67.78 12.05
CA LEU A 808 -35.16 66.59 12.80
C LEU A 808 -34.70 66.67 14.27
N TRP A 809 -33.42 66.99 14.49
CA TRP A 809 -32.84 66.95 15.83
C TRP A 809 -33.16 68.19 16.66
N SER A 810 -33.20 69.38 16.07
CA SER A 810 -33.59 70.62 16.77
C SER A 810 -35.02 70.56 17.31
N ASN A 811 -35.91 69.82 16.63
CA ASN A 811 -37.26 69.56 17.14
C ASN A 811 -37.27 68.60 18.34
N ARG A 812 -36.29 67.70 18.45
CA ARG A 812 -36.18 66.72 19.55
C ARG A 812 -35.47 67.27 20.79
N VAL A 813 -34.72 68.37 20.66
CA VAL A 813 -34.06 69.07 21.79
C VAL A 813 -35.09 69.53 22.85
N ASP A 814 -36.31 69.92 22.46
CA ASP A 814 -37.37 70.35 23.40
C ASP A 814 -38.21 69.21 23.99
N VAL A 815 -38.29 68.05 23.33
CA VAL A 815 -39.28 66.99 23.66
C VAL A 815 -38.68 65.84 24.48
N SER A 816 -37.35 65.74 24.60
CA SER A 816 -36.70 64.56 25.19
C SER A 816 -35.73 64.92 26.33
N HIS A 817 -36.29 65.24 27.50
CA HIS A 817 -35.61 65.08 28.79
C HIS A 817 -35.49 63.60 29.14
N TRP A 818 -34.75 62.81 28.36
CA TRP A 818 -34.57 61.39 28.63
C TRP A 818 -33.26 61.13 29.39
N LYS A 819 -33.42 60.47 30.54
CA LYS A 819 -32.38 59.71 31.22
C LYS A 819 -31.96 58.54 30.32
N LEU A 820 -30.65 58.38 30.14
CA LEU A 820 -30.04 57.14 29.65
C LEU A 820 -30.18 56.04 30.71
#